data_AF-A0A0A2LSS6-F1
#
_entry.id   AF-A0A0A2LSS6-F1
#
_cell.length_a   1.000
_cell.length_b   1.000
_cell.length_c   1.000
_cell.angle_alpha   90.00
_cell.angle_beta   90.00
_cell.angle_gamma   90.00
#
_symmetry.space_group_name_H-M   'P 1'
#
loop_
_entity.id
_entity.type
_entity.pdbx_description
1 polymer ?
#
loop_
_entity_poly.entity_id
_entity_poly.type
_entity_poly.pdbx_seq_one_letter_code
_entity_poly.pdbx_strand_id
1 'polypeptide(L)'
;EPGADMTPSAGVVDNCTNNVPGNEVTISVASSQTLDPADLTYSVDGTTYQASNVFNNLAPGNYTAYVQHANGCIETTTFTINTLQPIIIDTATVVNNVLCFGEETGEITVTASGGTGTLQYAISPDFVYGSSNVFSNLAAGTYTVRVTDGIGCEVESATLTITTPAEALAATYVAVDETCIGDANGSVTISVTGGTAPYSTSLDGVTFVQDQFTYTDLAAGAHTIYVTDDSGCTITPIDFVIQQGVNTQPNVDVVANCMNNMPGNVVTINIDAQYLGEVQYSVDGISYQASNTFMDLAAGTHTAYVQHINGCIQTVDFDVESHEPVNATATVIQNVICYGDDTGEIIVTATGGTGQLEYAISPIYTYSTNNTFSSLIAGTYTIRVRDELGCVQVINNVVITQSETQIIASADWTGETCYNANDGSITVTVSGGTAPYSTSLDGVTFIQDQFTYTNLNGGQHVLFVQDAAGCQIVPIVFNIEHGVVLNPVVEVTPICTNNVSLSMLTVTNINPAIVDDVMYSLDGVNYQSSNVFTDLPDGNYVVYVMHANGCVTTRNVMVRHEKPILGVLTVVDALCNGEDNGTITVNGSGGIGTLTYGISPDFDMTENNLFNVAAGQYTVRVQDETGCYKEYTATVDEPSEIILTEVEVYPEICENDDNAAILIDITGGTAPYSTSMDMDEPFEVGKDMYTDLDGGQTYTIYVKDANGCIASIDVWIDAPIMINAQPELVYNCDENVLTVNVETAVQGAVTYSLNGGVPQTSNTFTNLADGTYVVDVLHESGCIDSTEPVTVTNTTALVMILAESDINEITATTTGGSGGYTYTLNGEDMGTDNVFEIYSTGTYVVTVTDSRGCVAEKSLYYEFVDIILPDVMSPNDDGINDTWAPGHAENYPNLEFFVFDRYGRKLATLRQGQEWDGRYNGQELPTGDYWYIVKLNNPEDDREFVGHFTIFR
;
A
#
# COMPACT_ATOMS: atom_id res chain seq x y z
N GLU A 1 -1.18 118.93 110.99
CA GLU A 1 -1.79 117.65 111.43
C GLU A 1 -0.76 116.54 111.22
N PRO A 2 -0.94 115.29 111.71
CA PRO A 2 0.05 114.23 111.47
C PRO A 2 0.26 113.98 109.96
N GLY A 3 1.44 113.47 109.61
CA GLY A 3 1.74 113.05 108.24
C GLY A 3 0.87 111.88 107.80
N ALA A 4 0.73 111.71 106.48
CA ALA A 4 0.12 110.51 105.92
C ALA A 4 1.02 109.30 106.18
N ASP A 5 0.44 108.20 106.63
CA ASP A 5 1.14 106.92 106.80
C ASP A 5 1.11 106.18 105.46
N MET A 6 2.25 106.08 104.78
CA MET A 6 2.38 105.52 103.43
C MET A 6 3.52 104.51 103.37
N THR A 7 3.23 103.28 102.98
CA THR A 7 4.24 102.23 102.78
C THR A 7 4.18 101.74 101.33
N PRO A 8 5.04 102.28 100.44
CA PRO A 8 5.05 101.89 99.03
C PRO A 8 5.73 100.53 98.80
N SER A 9 5.23 99.80 97.82
CA SER A 9 5.85 98.62 97.24
C SER A 9 5.86 98.74 95.71
N ALA A 10 6.73 98.01 95.03
CA ALA A 10 6.75 97.95 93.57
C ALA A 10 6.80 96.48 93.13
N GLY A 11 5.84 96.07 92.31
CA GLY A 11 5.87 94.79 91.61
C GLY A 11 6.45 95.00 90.21
N VAL A 12 7.46 94.20 89.85
CA VAL A 12 7.99 94.10 88.49
C VAL A 12 7.43 92.83 87.86
N VAL A 13 6.86 92.94 86.67
CA VAL A 13 6.44 91.81 85.83
C VAL A 13 7.21 91.91 84.52
N ASP A 14 8.15 90.99 84.31
CA ASP A 14 8.84 90.82 83.04
C ASP A 14 7.83 90.37 81.97
N ASN A 15 7.89 90.98 80.78
CA ASN A 15 6.95 90.71 79.70
C ASN A 15 7.65 90.72 78.34
N CYS A 16 6.97 90.25 77.30
CA CYS A 16 7.44 90.42 75.93
C CYS A 16 6.43 91.19 75.08
N THR A 17 6.88 92.25 74.41
CA THR A 17 6.05 93.05 73.51
C THR A 17 6.73 93.12 72.14
N ASN A 18 6.09 92.59 71.10
CA ASN A 18 6.63 92.50 69.73
C ASN A 18 8.03 91.83 69.67
N ASN A 19 8.22 90.74 70.43
CA ASN A 19 9.51 90.03 70.60
C ASN A 19 10.68 90.88 71.10
N VAL A 20 10.40 92.01 71.77
CA VAL A 20 11.36 92.75 72.59
C VAL A 20 11.07 92.44 74.07
N PRO A 21 12.04 91.91 74.83
CA PRO A 21 11.92 91.77 76.28
C PRO A 21 11.70 93.13 76.95
N GLY A 22 10.66 93.21 77.76
CA GLY A 22 10.22 94.41 78.45
C GLY A 22 9.84 94.13 79.89
N ASN A 23 9.25 95.13 80.55
CA ASN A 23 8.73 95.01 81.91
C ASN A 23 7.58 95.99 82.11
N GLU A 24 6.64 95.59 82.96
CA GLU A 24 5.69 96.49 83.59
C GLU A 24 6.00 96.59 85.09
N VAL A 25 6.14 97.80 85.60
CA VAL A 25 6.32 98.09 87.02
C VAL A 25 5.07 98.76 87.56
N THR A 26 4.39 98.09 88.49
CA THR A 26 3.23 98.64 89.21
C THR A 26 3.65 99.01 90.62
N ILE A 27 3.66 100.31 90.92
CA ILE A 27 3.82 100.83 92.28
C ILE A 27 2.48 100.69 93.02
N SER A 28 2.51 100.18 94.24
CA SER A 28 1.35 100.03 95.12
C SER A 28 1.61 100.74 96.45
N VAL A 29 0.54 101.16 97.14
CA VAL A 29 0.64 101.90 98.41
C VAL A 29 -0.21 101.20 99.46
N ALA A 30 0.42 100.75 100.54
CA ALA A 30 -0.29 100.36 101.75
C ALA A 30 -0.35 101.55 102.73
N SER A 31 -1.44 101.64 103.49
CA SER A 31 -1.65 102.67 104.51
C SER A 31 -2.57 102.14 105.60
N SER A 32 -2.39 102.61 106.84
CA SER A 32 -3.39 102.43 107.91
C SER A 32 -4.61 103.37 107.76
N GLN A 33 -4.61 104.25 106.76
CA GLN A 33 -5.63 105.28 106.52
C GLN A 33 -6.25 105.12 105.12
N THR A 34 -7.47 105.63 104.93
CA THR A 34 -8.08 105.72 103.60
C THR A 34 -7.52 106.94 102.85
N LEU A 35 -6.61 106.69 101.92
CA LEU A 35 -6.09 107.70 100.99
C LEU A 35 -7.00 107.81 99.76
N ASP A 36 -7.19 109.02 99.23
CA ASP A 36 -7.84 109.20 97.92
C ASP A 36 -6.78 108.97 96.82
N PRO A 37 -7.01 108.05 95.85
CA PRO A 37 -6.10 107.85 94.73
C PRO A 37 -5.83 109.11 93.89
N ALA A 38 -6.74 110.10 93.89
CA ALA A 38 -6.55 111.36 93.19
C ALA A 38 -5.54 112.31 93.88
N ASP A 39 -5.31 112.14 95.18
CA ASP A 39 -4.30 112.89 95.95
C ASP A 39 -2.91 112.22 95.90
N LEU A 40 -2.76 111.10 95.20
CA LEU A 40 -1.50 110.34 95.06
C LEU A 40 -0.87 110.50 93.67
N THR A 41 0.45 110.67 93.65
CA THR A 41 1.26 110.68 92.43
C THR A 41 2.53 109.87 92.60
N TYR A 42 3.03 109.32 91.50
CA TYR A 42 4.04 108.27 91.47
C TYR A 42 5.23 108.71 90.60
N SER A 43 6.45 108.36 91.01
CA SER A 43 7.67 108.57 90.23
C SER A 43 8.63 107.40 90.39
N VAL A 44 9.50 107.21 89.40
CA VAL A 44 10.66 106.29 89.46
C VAL A 44 12.02 107.02 89.39
N ASP A 45 12.01 108.35 89.25
CA ASP A 45 13.21 109.21 89.24
C ASP A 45 13.23 110.26 90.38
N GLY A 46 12.11 110.44 91.09
CA GLY A 46 11.97 111.37 92.22
C GLY A 46 11.74 112.83 91.85
N THR A 47 11.62 113.14 90.55
CA THR A 47 11.50 114.48 89.97
C THR A 47 10.30 114.63 89.03
N THR A 48 9.95 113.59 88.27
CA THR A 48 8.79 113.55 87.37
C THR A 48 7.70 112.68 87.98
N TYR A 49 6.59 113.30 88.41
CA TYR A 49 5.48 112.60 89.07
C TYR A 49 4.27 112.53 88.13
N GLN A 50 3.67 111.34 88.04
CA GLN A 50 2.48 111.05 87.23
C GLN A 50 1.35 110.46 88.07
N ALA A 51 0.11 110.57 87.61
CA ALA A 51 -1.05 109.96 88.28
C ALA A 51 -1.14 108.42 88.07
N SER A 52 -0.52 107.90 87.00
CA SER A 52 -0.41 106.46 86.79
C SER A 52 0.60 105.85 87.76
N ASN A 53 0.19 104.81 88.49
CA ASN A 53 1.09 103.99 89.30
C ASN A 53 1.85 102.93 88.48
N VAL A 54 1.53 102.81 87.19
CA VAL A 54 2.14 101.86 86.25
C VAL A 54 3.18 102.57 85.37
N PHE A 55 4.35 101.95 85.24
CA PHE A 55 5.49 102.37 84.42
C PHE A 55 5.90 101.20 83.51
N ASN A 56 5.99 101.43 82.20
CA ASN A 56 6.26 100.39 81.22
C ASN A 56 7.62 100.61 80.52
N ASN A 57 8.31 99.51 80.23
CA ASN A 57 9.60 99.47 79.51
C ASN A 57 10.69 100.35 80.13
N LEU A 58 10.81 100.32 81.46
CA LEU A 58 11.96 100.91 82.14
C LEU A 58 13.22 100.08 81.82
N ALA A 59 14.37 100.75 81.70
CA ALA A 59 15.63 100.07 81.40
C ALA A 59 16.07 99.16 82.57
N PRO A 60 16.90 98.13 82.36
CA PRO A 60 17.50 97.36 83.45
C PRO A 60 18.30 98.24 84.42
N GLY A 61 18.11 98.05 85.72
CA GLY A 61 18.76 98.86 86.75
C GLY A 61 18.05 98.86 88.11
N ASN A 62 18.64 99.60 89.05
CA ASN A 62 18.09 99.81 90.39
C ASN A 62 17.30 101.11 90.42
N TYR A 63 16.02 101.03 90.77
CA TYR A 63 15.10 102.17 90.82
C TYR A 63 14.59 102.41 92.23
N THR A 64 14.22 103.66 92.49
CA THR A 64 13.46 104.05 93.68
C THR A 64 12.07 104.43 93.23
N ALA A 65 11.06 103.68 93.68
CA ALA A 65 9.67 104.09 93.57
C ALA A 65 9.41 105.17 94.64
N TYR A 66 8.97 106.33 94.20
CA TYR A 66 8.52 107.44 95.03
C TYR A 66 7.01 107.56 94.94
N VAL A 67 6.35 107.77 96.07
CA VAL A 67 4.93 108.09 96.12
C VAL A 67 4.74 109.37 96.90
N GLN A 68 4.21 110.39 96.23
CA GLN A 68 3.93 111.71 96.79
C GLN A 68 2.42 111.89 96.96
N HIS A 69 2.02 112.32 98.16
CA HIS A 69 0.65 112.72 98.48
C HIS A 69 0.49 114.24 98.41
N ALA A 70 -0.71 114.75 98.07
CA ALA A 70 -1.00 116.16 97.82
C ALA A 70 -0.66 117.13 98.97
N ASN A 71 -0.50 116.63 100.20
CA ASN A 71 -0.02 117.40 101.36
C ASN A 71 1.51 117.59 101.42
N GLY A 72 2.26 117.08 100.43
CA GLY A 72 3.73 117.18 100.34
C GLY A 72 4.50 116.06 101.03
N CYS A 73 3.82 115.06 101.60
CA CYS A 73 4.46 113.84 102.09
C CYS A 73 5.00 113.01 100.90
N ILE A 74 6.21 112.47 101.02
CA ILE A 74 6.83 111.58 100.04
C ILE A 74 7.42 110.40 100.80
N GLU A 75 7.02 109.19 100.43
CA GLU A 75 7.61 107.93 100.92
C GLU A 75 8.16 107.12 99.76
N THR A 76 9.16 106.26 100.04
CA THR A 76 9.95 105.59 98.99
C THR A 76 10.23 104.12 99.27
N THR A 77 10.48 103.37 98.19
CA THR A 77 10.92 101.97 98.25
C THR A 77 11.83 101.67 97.05
N THR A 78 12.72 100.68 97.15
CA THR A 78 13.68 100.34 96.10
C THR A 78 13.32 99.02 95.43
N PHE A 79 13.41 98.97 94.10
CA PHE A 79 13.22 97.75 93.31
C PHE A 79 14.29 97.64 92.21
N THR A 80 14.40 96.45 91.61
CA THR A 80 15.44 96.15 90.61
C THR A 80 14.81 95.51 89.38
N ILE A 81 15.12 96.05 88.21
CA ILE A 81 14.79 95.44 86.91
C ILE A 81 16.04 94.71 86.43
N ASN A 82 15.92 93.42 86.18
CA ASN A 82 17.02 92.59 85.71
C ASN A 82 17.29 92.82 84.22
N THR A 83 18.52 92.59 83.78
CA THR A 83 18.85 92.56 82.35
C THR A 83 18.38 91.25 81.75
N LEU A 84 17.19 91.23 81.15
CA LEU A 84 16.68 90.08 80.40
C LEU A 84 17.56 89.82 79.17
N GLN A 85 17.89 88.56 78.91
CA GLN A 85 18.58 88.16 77.68
C GLN A 85 17.53 87.84 76.61
N PRO A 86 17.59 88.43 75.40
CA PRO A 86 16.77 87.97 74.28
C PRO A 86 16.97 86.48 74.03
N ILE A 87 15.89 85.76 73.74
CA ILE A 87 15.96 84.38 73.25
C ILE A 87 16.53 84.36 71.83
N ILE A 88 17.42 83.40 71.54
CA ILE A 88 17.99 83.15 70.22
C ILE A 88 18.04 81.65 69.92
N ILE A 89 17.96 81.29 68.64
CA ILE A 89 18.32 79.96 68.14
C ILE A 89 19.80 80.00 67.77
N ASP A 90 20.64 79.24 68.47
CA ASP A 90 22.07 79.15 68.20
C ASP A 90 22.34 78.30 66.95
N THR A 91 21.60 77.19 66.83
CA THR A 91 21.63 76.27 65.67
C THR A 91 20.27 75.60 65.50
N ALA A 92 19.81 75.46 64.26
CA ALA A 92 18.79 74.47 63.92
C ALA A 92 19.30 73.69 62.70
N THR A 93 19.31 72.36 62.80
CA THR A 93 19.97 71.49 61.81
C THR A 93 19.15 70.24 61.55
N VAL A 94 18.97 69.90 60.28
CA VAL A 94 18.60 68.55 59.86
C VAL A 94 19.76 67.62 60.25
N VAL A 95 19.46 66.60 61.05
CA VAL A 95 20.40 65.57 61.50
C VAL A 95 20.34 64.38 60.55
N ASN A 96 19.11 63.95 60.22
CA ASN A 96 18.84 62.86 59.27
C ASN A 96 17.88 63.34 58.19
N ASN A 97 18.14 62.94 56.94
CA ASN A 97 17.17 63.01 55.85
C ASN A 97 16.31 61.72 55.83
N VAL A 98 15.27 61.71 55.01
CA VAL A 98 14.56 60.46 54.68
C VAL A 98 15.46 59.61 53.79
N LEU A 99 15.67 58.35 54.18
CA LEU A 99 16.53 57.41 53.44
C LEU A 99 15.79 56.75 52.27
N CYS A 100 14.61 56.17 52.53
CA CYS A 100 13.82 55.46 51.53
C CYS A 100 12.58 56.27 51.11
N PHE A 101 12.24 56.21 49.82
CA PHE A 101 11.15 57.02 49.25
C PHE A 101 9.82 56.76 49.98
N GLY A 102 9.20 57.83 50.49
CA GLY A 102 7.90 57.76 51.16
C GLY A 102 7.96 57.37 52.64
N GLU A 103 9.14 57.14 53.22
CA GLU A 103 9.30 56.99 54.66
C GLU A 103 9.34 58.34 55.40
N GLU A 104 9.20 58.28 56.73
CA GLU A 104 9.25 59.44 57.62
C GLU A 104 10.42 59.28 58.60
N THR A 105 11.66 59.07 58.11
CA THR A 105 12.85 58.90 58.98
C THR A 105 13.63 60.18 59.27
N GLY A 106 13.15 61.34 58.81
CA GLY A 106 13.83 62.62 58.97
C GLY A 106 13.92 63.08 60.42
N GLU A 107 14.98 63.82 60.75
CA GLU A 107 15.19 64.40 62.08
C GLU A 107 15.75 65.82 62.02
N ILE A 108 15.19 66.73 62.82
CA ILE A 108 15.70 68.08 63.07
C ILE A 108 16.03 68.22 64.57
N THR A 109 17.24 68.70 64.88
CA THR A 109 17.63 69.09 66.23
C THR A 109 17.90 70.59 66.30
N VAL A 110 17.50 71.23 67.40
CA VAL A 110 17.65 72.67 67.64
C VAL A 110 18.38 72.93 68.96
N THR A 111 19.23 73.95 68.97
CA THR A 111 19.89 74.51 70.15
C THR A 111 19.50 75.97 70.25
N ALA A 112 19.05 76.40 71.43
CA ALA A 112 18.63 77.77 71.71
C ALA A 112 19.15 78.24 73.07
N SER A 113 19.39 79.55 73.18
CA SER A 113 19.95 80.18 74.37
C SER A 113 19.33 81.57 74.63
N GLY A 114 19.62 82.14 75.81
CA GLY A 114 18.92 83.31 76.31
C GLY A 114 17.47 83.02 76.70
N GLY A 115 16.62 84.05 76.68
CA GLY A 115 15.24 83.96 77.16
C GLY A 115 15.12 83.90 78.68
N THR A 116 13.88 83.90 79.17
CA THR A 116 13.53 83.91 80.59
C THR A 116 12.70 82.68 80.95
N GLY A 117 13.19 81.85 81.88
CA GLY A 117 12.47 80.66 82.34
C GLY A 117 12.84 79.38 81.57
N THR A 118 11.87 78.49 81.35
CA THR A 118 12.06 77.23 80.60
C THR A 118 11.65 77.43 79.15
N LEU A 119 12.57 77.17 78.21
CA LEU A 119 12.27 77.26 76.78
C LEU A 119 11.32 76.15 76.34
N GLN A 120 10.43 76.44 75.40
CA GLN A 120 9.59 75.46 74.71
C GLN A 120 9.81 75.57 73.20
N TYR A 121 9.84 74.43 72.51
CA TYR A 121 10.12 74.30 71.09
C TYR A 121 8.87 73.78 70.37
N ALA A 122 8.65 74.24 69.14
CA ALA A 122 7.51 73.85 68.31
C ALA A 122 7.91 73.81 66.82
N ILE A 123 7.47 72.82 66.07
CA ILE A 123 7.79 72.67 64.64
C ILE A 123 6.54 72.85 63.76
N SER A 124 6.72 73.46 62.58
CA SER A 124 5.68 73.55 61.54
C SER A 124 5.25 72.15 61.04
N PRO A 125 4.01 71.95 60.57
CA PRO A 125 2.96 72.96 60.40
C PRO A 125 2.16 73.26 61.68
N ASP A 126 2.09 72.31 62.62
CA ASP A 126 1.14 72.36 63.73
C ASP A 126 1.58 73.29 64.88
N PHE A 127 2.89 73.54 65.00
CA PHE A 127 3.50 74.36 66.06
C PHE A 127 3.02 74.00 67.48
N VAL A 128 2.95 72.71 67.80
CA VAL A 128 2.68 72.25 69.17
C VAL A 128 3.95 72.43 70.03
N TYR A 129 3.85 73.26 71.06
CA TYR A 129 4.97 73.58 71.96
C TYR A 129 5.20 72.49 73.00
N GLY A 130 6.47 72.10 73.18
CA GLY A 130 6.89 71.17 74.23
C GLY A 130 8.37 71.35 74.62
N SER A 131 8.86 70.52 75.53
CA SER A 131 10.24 70.60 76.04
C SER A 131 11.29 69.84 75.22
N SER A 132 10.91 69.15 74.13
CA SER A 132 11.87 68.46 73.26
C SER A 132 12.47 69.44 72.26
N ASN A 133 13.79 69.49 72.20
CA ASN A 133 14.53 70.24 71.17
C ASN A 133 14.91 69.36 69.95
N VAL A 134 14.45 68.11 69.94
CA VAL A 134 14.61 67.14 68.84
C VAL A 134 13.22 66.79 68.29
N PHE A 135 13.10 66.84 66.96
CA PHE A 135 11.91 66.47 66.20
C PHE A 135 12.28 65.34 65.24
N SER A 136 11.84 64.13 65.54
CA SER A 136 12.09 62.92 64.75
C SER A 136 10.78 62.36 64.18
N ASN A 137 10.91 61.40 63.27
CA ASN A 137 9.84 60.85 62.46
C ASN A 137 9.23 61.89 61.50
N LEU A 138 10.08 62.65 60.81
CA LEU A 138 9.66 63.69 59.87
C LEU A 138 9.70 63.17 58.43
N ALA A 139 8.61 63.40 57.69
CA ALA A 139 8.57 63.23 56.24
C ALA A 139 9.54 64.19 55.53
N ALA A 140 9.80 63.93 54.25
CA ALA A 140 10.52 64.89 53.41
C ALA A 140 9.66 66.14 53.15
N GLY A 141 10.25 67.32 53.30
CA GLY A 141 9.53 68.58 53.27
C GLY A 141 10.31 69.76 53.85
N THR A 142 9.66 70.92 53.91
CA THR A 142 10.24 72.16 54.45
C THR A 142 9.63 72.50 55.80
N TYR A 143 10.49 72.70 56.81
CA TYR A 143 10.12 72.93 58.19
C TYR A 143 10.68 74.26 58.71
N THR A 144 9.97 74.91 59.64
CA THR A 144 10.56 75.92 60.55
C THR A 144 10.29 75.51 61.99
N VAL A 145 11.23 75.85 62.89
CA VAL A 145 11.10 75.62 64.33
C VAL A 145 10.99 76.96 65.04
N ARG A 146 9.98 77.08 65.89
CA ARG A 146 9.83 78.16 66.88
C ARG A 146 10.40 77.73 68.22
N VAL A 147 11.02 78.67 68.91
CA VAL A 147 11.36 78.54 70.32
C VAL A 147 10.82 79.76 71.06
N THR A 148 10.12 79.51 72.15
CA THR A 148 9.53 80.55 73.01
C THR A 148 10.01 80.40 74.46
N ASP A 149 10.06 81.49 75.20
CA ASP A 149 10.42 81.50 76.62
C ASP A 149 9.21 81.65 77.56
N GLY A 150 9.47 81.61 78.87
CA GLY A 150 8.45 81.69 79.92
C GLY A 150 7.80 83.06 80.10
N ILE A 151 8.22 84.10 79.35
CA ILE A 151 7.55 85.41 79.28
C ILE A 151 6.91 85.69 77.91
N GLY A 152 6.92 84.70 77.01
CA GLY A 152 6.29 84.77 75.70
C GLY A 152 7.11 85.50 74.62
N CYS A 153 8.42 85.66 74.80
CA CYS A 153 9.29 86.05 73.69
C CYS A 153 9.53 84.85 72.78
N GLU A 154 9.41 85.04 71.46
CA GLU A 154 9.56 83.97 70.47
C GLU A 154 10.59 84.30 69.37
N VAL A 155 11.28 83.27 68.89
CA VAL A 155 12.11 83.28 67.68
C VAL A 155 11.78 82.08 66.79
N GLU A 156 11.77 82.28 65.48
CA GLU A 156 11.58 81.24 64.46
C GLU A 156 12.89 81.03 63.67
N SER A 157 13.18 79.77 63.31
CA SER A 157 14.34 79.41 62.51
C SER A 157 14.23 79.88 61.05
N ALA A 158 15.35 79.87 60.33
CA ALA A 158 15.29 79.77 58.88
C ALA A 158 14.63 78.43 58.46
N THR A 159 14.15 78.36 57.22
CA THR A 159 13.59 77.12 56.66
C THR A 159 14.64 76.01 56.56
N LEU A 160 14.27 74.83 57.05
CA LEU A 160 15.04 73.59 57.02
C LEU A 160 14.38 72.66 56.00
N THR A 161 15.16 72.00 55.15
CA THR A 161 14.62 71.06 54.14
C THR A 161 15.10 69.66 54.44
N ILE A 162 14.17 68.75 54.70
CA ILE A 162 14.42 67.31 54.77
C ILE A 162 14.19 66.74 53.37
N THR A 163 15.18 66.07 52.82
CA THR A 163 15.12 65.43 51.50
C THR A 163 14.81 63.94 51.58
N THR A 164 14.42 63.37 50.45
CA THR A 164 14.18 61.94 50.14
C THR A 164 14.84 61.65 48.78
N PRO A 165 15.11 60.40 48.39
CA PRO A 165 15.26 60.03 46.98
C PRO A 165 14.10 60.59 46.13
N ALA A 166 14.38 60.93 44.87
CA ALA A 166 13.40 61.61 43.99
C ALA A 166 12.30 60.67 43.47
N GLU A 167 12.61 59.39 43.34
CA GLU A 167 11.72 58.32 42.88
C GLU A 167 11.93 57.09 43.79
N ALA A 168 10.89 56.27 43.95
CA ALA A 168 10.99 55.02 44.68
C ALA A 168 11.92 54.04 43.94
N LEU A 169 12.68 53.24 44.71
CA LEU A 169 13.45 52.14 44.13
C LEU A 169 12.48 51.17 43.42
N ALA A 170 12.79 50.86 42.17
CA ALA A 170 12.06 49.92 41.34
C ALA A 170 13.05 49.18 40.44
N ALA A 171 12.69 47.95 40.06
CA ALA A 171 13.44 47.20 39.08
C ALA A 171 12.50 46.44 38.13
N THR A 172 12.97 46.22 36.90
CA THR A 172 12.38 45.32 35.92
C THR A 172 13.43 44.33 35.44
N TYR A 173 13.01 43.28 34.73
CA TYR A 173 13.90 42.27 34.19
C TYR A 173 13.55 41.92 32.74
N VAL A 174 14.55 41.38 32.03
CA VAL A 174 14.39 40.65 30.78
C VAL A 174 15.09 39.31 30.96
N ALA A 175 14.33 38.22 30.84
CA ALA A 175 14.86 36.86 30.84
C ALA A 175 15.17 36.40 29.41
N VAL A 176 16.09 35.44 29.29
CA VAL A 176 16.36 34.66 28.08
C VAL A 176 16.39 33.20 28.51
N ASP A 177 15.57 32.37 27.87
CA ASP A 177 15.38 30.96 28.21
C ASP A 177 16.59 30.09 27.82
N GLU A 178 16.59 28.81 28.21
CA GLU A 178 17.63 27.88 27.76
C GLU A 178 17.58 27.66 26.23
N THR A 179 18.71 27.33 25.61
CA THR A 179 18.76 27.07 24.16
C THR A 179 18.27 25.66 23.83
N CYS A 180 18.93 24.62 24.37
CA CYS A 180 18.41 23.26 24.49
C CYS A 180 17.93 22.99 25.92
N ILE A 181 17.00 22.04 26.07
CA ILE A 181 16.60 21.49 27.36
C ILE A 181 17.81 21.04 28.19
N GLY A 182 17.98 21.62 29.38
CA GLY A 182 19.02 21.21 30.33
C GLY A 182 20.44 21.70 30.02
N ASP A 183 20.61 22.60 29.04
CA ASP A 183 21.88 23.33 28.85
C ASP A 183 22.27 24.14 30.10
N ALA A 184 21.26 24.59 30.87
CA ALA A 184 21.38 25.59 31.92
C ALA A 184 22.09 26.88 31.47
N ASN A 185 21.91 27.30 30.21
CA ASN A 185 22.49 28.51 29.63
C ASN A 185 21.53 29.71 29.59
N GLY A 186 20.38 29.63 30.28
CA GLY A 186 19.46 30.74 30.44
C GLY A 186 20.09 31.93 31.18
N SER A 187 19.50 33.11 31.04
CA SER A 187 20.02 34.33 31.67
C SER A 187 18.91 35.31 32.05
N VAL A 188 19.24 36.25 32.94
CA VAL A 188 18.38 37.40 33.24
C VAL A 188 19.21 38.68 33.29
N THR A 189 18.67 39.77 32.75
CA THR A 189 19.22 41.12 32.89
C THR A 189 18.21 42.04 33.57
N ILE A 190 18.67 42.75 34.60
CA ILE A 190 17.90 43.61 35.51
C ILE A 190 18.11 45.07 35.11
N SER A 191 17.06 45.87 35.16
CA SER A 191 17.12 47.34 35.01
C SER A 191 16.57 47.99 36.27
N VAL A 192 17.41 48.77 36.98
CA VAL A 192 17.07 49.40 38.26
C VAL A 192 16.92 50.92 38.10
N THR A 193 15.90 51.49 38.73
CA THR A 193 15.54 52.92 38.68
C THR A 193 15.09 53.43 40.05
N GLY A 194 15.28 54.71 40.33
CA GLY A 194 14.94 55.33 41.63
C GLY A 194 15.83 54.87 42.78
N GLY A 195 15.51 55.29 44.02
CA GLY A 195 16.35 55.05 45.19
C GLY A 195 17.71 55.78 45.15
N THR A 196 18.70 55.22 45.86
CA THR A 196 20.04 55.79 46.04
C THR A 196 21.13 54.86 45.50
N ALA A 197 21.60 55.10 44.28
CA ALA A 197 22.72 54.36 43.68
C ALA A 197 24.03 54.54 44.48
N PRO A 198 24.96 53.55 44.50
CA PRO A 198 24.97 52.29 43.74
C PRO A 198 23.90 51.29 44.20
N TYR A 199 23.64 50.27 43.38
CA TYR A 199 22.67 49.20 43.70
C TYR A 199 23.41 47.89 43.95
N SER A 200 22.77 46.94 44.65
CA SER A 200 23.24 45.57 44.75
C SER A 200 22.11 44.58 44.51
N THR A 201 22.40 43.48 43.81
CA THR A 201 21.41 42.44 43.51
C THR A 201 21.88 41.05 43.98
N SER A 202 20.94 40.11 44.13
CA SER A 202 21.18 38.75 44.64
C SER A 202 20.12 37.78 44.11
N LEU A 203 20.52 36.54 43.78
CA LEU A 203 19.60 35.44 43.44
C LEU A 203 19.26 34.52 44.63
N ASP A 204 20.07 34.54 45.69
CA ASP A 204 19.91 33.68 46.88
C ASP A 204 19.29 34.40 48.09
N GLY A 205 19.08 35.72 48.00
CA GLY A 205 18.62 36.57 49.09
C GLY A 205 19.66 36.81 50.20
N VAL A 206 20.91 36.40 50.00
CA VAL A 206 21.98 36.41 51.02
C VAL A 206 23.26 37.05 50.49
N THR A 207 23.68 36.69 49.29
CA THR A 207 24.90 37.13 48.62
C THR A 207 24.59 38.27 47.67
N PHE A 208 24.60 39.50 48.19
CA PHE A 208 24.41 40.71 47.39
C PHE A 208 25.71 41.16 46.72
N VAL A 209 25.64 41.47 45.42
CA VAL A 209 26.76 41.93 44.60
C VAL A 209 26.46 43.32 44.05
N GLN A 210 27.36 44.27 44.30
CA GLN A 210 27.25 45.66 43.85
C GLN A 210 27.35 45.76 42.32
N ASP A 211 26.41 46.51 41.74
CA ASP A 211 26.28 46.81 40.31
C ASP A 211 26.32 45.59 39.37
N GLN A 212 26.02 44.39 39.90
CA GLN A 212 25.70 43.23 39.08
C GLN A 212 24.24 43.32 38.64
N PHE A 213 24.03 43.36 37.32
CA PHE A 213 22.70 43.43 36.70
C PHE A 213 22.42 42.31 35.72
N THR A 214 23.38 41.43 35.43
CA THR A 214 23.19 40.26 34.57
C THR A 214 23.62 39.00 35.31
N TYR A 215 22.83 37.94 35.16
CA TYR A 215 23.16 36.59 35.60
C TYR A 215 23.00 35.66 34.40
N THR A 216 24.03 34.86 34.15
CA THR A 216 24.06 33.80 33.13
C THR A 216 24.04 32.44 33.79
N ASP A 217 24.05 31.38 32.98
CA ASP A 217 24.23 30.00 33.44
C ASP A 217 23.09 29.54 34.38
N LEU A 218 21.87 30.00 34.09
CA LEU A 218 20.64 29.66 34.82
C LEU A 218 19.94 28.46 34.17
N ALA A 219 19.66 27.45 34.99
CA ALA A 219 18.81 26.32 34.64
C ALA A 219 17.33 26.72 34.51
N ALA A 220 16.58 26.03 33.67
CA ALA A 220 15.13 26.18 33.56
C ALA A 220 14.42 25.95 34.92
N GLY A 221 13.45 26.80 35.23
CA GLY A 221 12.74 26.82 36.50
C GLY A 221 12.43 28.24 36.99
N ALA A 222 11.82 28.31 38.17
CA ALA A 222 11.54 29.58 38.85
C ALA A 222 12.75 30.08 39.64
N HIS A 223 13.03 31.37 39.52
CA HIS A 223 14.12 32.08 40.19
C HIS A 223 13.58 33.38 40.81
N THR A 224 14.26 33.90 41.83
CA THR A 224 13.89 35.15 42.50
C THR A 224 15.10 36.08 42.50
N ILE A 225 14.93 37.33 42.06
CA ILE A 225 15.97 38.37 42.19
C ILE A 225 15.58 39.38 43.28
N TYR A 226 16.54 39.65 44.17
CA TYR A 226 16.47 40.62 45.24
C TYR A 226 17.28 41.85 44.85
N VAL A 227 16.78 43.06 45.14
CA VAL A 227 17.44 44.33 44.83
C VAL A 227 17.44 45.23 46.06
N THR A 228 18.59 45.82 46.38
CA THR A 228 18.79 46.85 47.40
C THR A 228 19.56 48.03 46.83
N ASP A 229 19.34 49.22 47.38
CA ASP A 229 20.17 50.40 47.12
C ASP A 229 21.21 50.66 48.24
N ASP A 230 22.06 51.67 48.08
CA ASP A 230 23.12 52.05 49.03
C ASP A 230 22.58 52.62 50.35
N SER A 231 21.31 53.07 50.37
CA SER A 231 20.60 53.48 51.59
C SER A 231 19.98 52.32 52.35
N GLY A 232 20.06 51.09 51.81
CA GLY A 232 19.48 49.88 52.40
C GLY A 232 18.00 49.68 52.09
N CYS A 233 17.46 50.44 51.13
CA CYS A 233 16.07 50.34 50.70
C CYS A 233 15.90 49.11 49.80
N THR A 234 14.90 48.27 50.10
CA THR A 234 14.60 47.05 49.34
C THR A 234 13.22 47.11 48.70
N ILE A 235 13.07 46.45 47.56
CA ILE A 235 11.77 46.18 46.92
C ILE A 235 11.27 44.78 47.27
N THR A 236 9.99 44.52 46.99
CA THR A 236 9.48 43.15 46.91
C THR A 236 10.37 42.33 45.96
N PRO A 237 10.85 41.13 46.35
CA PRO A 237 11.63 40.28 45.45
C PRO A 237 10.87 39.99 44.16
N ILE A 238 11.58 39.97 43.04
CA ILE A 238 10.99 39.78 41.72
C ILE A 238 11.18 38.32 41.32
N ASP A 239 10.08 37.58 41.28
CA ASP A 239 10.06 36.21 40.76
C ASP A 239 10.03 36.23 39.23
N PHE A 240 10.82 35.36 38.61
CA PHE A 240 10.85 35.12 37.16
C PHE A 240 11.02 33.63 36.86
N VAL A 241 10.79 33.24 35.61
CA VAL A 241 10.95 31.85 35.15
C VAL A 241 11.85 31.84 33.93
N ILE A 242 12.84 30.96 33.94
CA ILE A 242 13.59 30.52 32.75
C ILE A 242 12.84 29.29 32.22
N GLN A 243 12.34 29.35 30.99
CA GLN A 243 11.70 28.20 30.35
C GLN A 243 12.72 27.13 29.96
N GLN A 244 12.25 25.89 29.79
CA GLN A 244 13.06 24.83 29.20
C GLN A 244 13.35 25.13 27.73
N GLY A 245 14.58 24.87 27.31
CA GLY A 245 15.00 25.02 25.93
C GLY A 245 14.44 23.92 25.03
N VAL A 246 14.76 24.01 23.74
CA VAL A 246 14.23 23.11 22.71
C VAL A 246 14.64 21.65 22.96
N ASN A 247 13.70 20.73 22.75
CA ASN A 247 13.90 19.30 22.92
C ASN A 247 13.38 18.53 21.69
N THR A 248 14.18 18.46 20.63
CA THR A 248 13.76 17.83 19.36
C THR A 248 13.61 16.31 19.43
N GLN A 249 14.04 15.65 20.52
CA GLN A 249 13.96 14.19 20.74
C GLN A 249 14.35 13.35 19.51
N PRO A 250 15.61 13.45 19.02
CA PRO A 250 16.03 12.72 17.84
C PRO A 250 15.98 11.21 18.06
N ASN A 251 15.30 10.50 17.16
CA ASN A 251 15.33 9.05 17.00
C ASN A 251 15.86 8.71 15.59
N VAL A 252 16.46 7.54 15.38
CA VAL A 252 17.02 7.14 14.09
C VAL A 252 16.51 5.77 13.68
N ASP A 253 15.86 5.72 12.51
CA ASP A 253 15.49 4.48 11.87
C ASP A 253 16.54 4.14 10.80
N VAL A 254 17.18 2.97 10.93
CA VAL A 254 18.15 2.45 9.96
C VAL A 254 17.49 1.31 9.18
N VAL A 255 17.27 1.51 7.89
CA VAL A 255 16.68 0.52 6.99
C VAL A 255 17.75 0.08 5.98
N ALA A 256 18.27 -1.13 6.17
CA ALA A 256 19.14 -1.76 5.17
C ALA A 256 18.38 -1.95 3.85
N ASN A 257 19.07 -1.80 2.72
CA ASN A 257 18.52 -2.01 1.38
C ASN A 257 19.54 -2.73 0.48
N CYS A 258 19.13 -3.06 -0.74
CA CYS A 258 20.07 -3.49 -1.76
C CYS A 258 19.64 -3.04 -3.16
N MET A 259 20.56 -2.47 -3.93
CA MET A 259 20.33 -2.07 -5.32
C MET A 259 21.37 -2.70 -6.23
N ASN A 260 20.93 -3.43 -7.26
CA ASN A 260 21.80 -4.09 -8.24
C ASN A 260 22.89 -5.00 -7.61
N ASN A 261 22.55 -5.70 -6.53
CA ASN A 261 23.48 -6.52 -5.74
C ASN A 261 24.63 -5.74 -5.08
N MET A 262 24.41 -4.46 -4.80
CA MET A 262 25.22 -3.65 -3.89
C MET A 262 24.36 -3.38 -2.64
N PRO A 263 24.69 -3.99 -1.47
CA PRO A 263 24.05 -3.68 -0.21
C PRO A 263 24.29 -2.21 0.16
N GLY A 264 23.29 -1.62 0.81
CA GLY A 264 23.34 -0.25 1.31
C GLY A 264 22.33 -0.05 2.43
N ASN A 265 22.07 1.20 2.77
CA ASN A 265 21.19 1.55 3.87
C ASN A 265 20.65 2.98 3.71
N VAL A 266 19.42 3.15 4.16
CA VAL A 266 18.74 4.43 4.31
C VAL A 266 18.63 4.71 5.79
N VAL A 267 19.13 5.87 6.21
CA VAL A 267 19.11 6.33 7.59
C VAL A 267 18.17 7.53 7.65
N THR A 268 17.10 7.43 8.44
CA THR A 268 16.10 8.49 8.61
C THR A 268 16.12 8.99 10.04
N ILE A 269 16.41 10.28 10.22
CA ILE A 269 16.40 10.94 11.53
C ILE A 269 14.99 11.49 11.77
N ASN A 270 14.29 10.95 12.76
CA ASN A 270 12.98 11.41 13.20
C ASN A 270 13.13 12.36 14.38
N ILE A 271 12.17 13.27 14.56
CA ILE A 271 12.11 14.25 15.65
C ILE A 271 10.67 14.40 16.15
N ASP A 272 10.49 15.07 17.29
CA ASP A 272 9.18 15.57 17.72
C ASP A 272 8.57 16.48 16.63
N ALA A 273 7.33 16.18 16.24
CA ALA A 273 6.63 16.80 15.13
C ALA A 273 6.46 18.33 15.29
N GLN A 274 6.47 18.84 16.52
CA GLN A 274 6.33 20.27 16.79
C GLN A 274 7.48 21.15 16.26
N TYR A 275 8.63 20.54 15.91
CA TYR A 275 9.81 21.25 15.37
C TYR A 275 10.06 20.99 13.87
N LEU A 276 9.12 20.35 13.17
CA LEU A 276 9.26 20.08 11.73
C LEU A 276 9.29 21.37 10.91
N GLY A 277 10.34 21.54 10.10
CA GLY A 277 10.61 22.76 9.33
C GLY A 277 11.51 23.78 10.05
N GLU A 278 11.68 23.66 11.38
CA GLU A 278 12.55 24.52 12.20
C GLU A 278 13.92 23.88 12.52
N VAL A 279 14.27 22.78 11.83
CA VAL A 279 15.51 22.02 12.04
C VAL A 279 16.30 21.74 10.76
N GLN A 280 17.60 21.46 10.93
CA GLN A 280 18.48 20.83 9.96
C GLN A 280 19.14 19.58 10.56
N TYR A 281 19.41 18.60 9.71
CA TYR A 281 19.90 17.28 10.09
C TYR A 281 21.34 17.08 9.61
N SER A 282 22.16 16.39 10.39
CA SER A 282 23.49 15.95 9.97
C SER A 282 23.83 14.58 10.54
N VAL A 283 24.76 13.89 9.89
CA VAL A 283 25.44 12.70 10.44
C VAL A 283 26.90 13.08 10.70
N ASP A 284 27.40 12.70 11.86
CA ASP A 284 28.74 12.99 12.40
C ASP A 284 29.09 14.49 12.44
N GLY A 285 28.08 15.37 12.36
CA GLY A 285 28.19 16.82 12.48
C GLY A 285 28.91 17.52 11.31
N ILE A 286 29.17 16.82 10.21
CA ILE A 286 30.04 17.28 9.11
C ILE A 286 29.34 18.34 8.23
N SER A 287 28.07 18.11 7.88
CA SER A 287 27.31 18.97 6.98
C SER A 287 25.81 18.86 7.25
N TYR A 288 25.16 19.99 7.50
CA TYR A 288 23.74 20.06 7.80
C TYR A 288 22.90 20.22 6.53
N GLN A 289 21.75 19.55 6.47
CA GLN A 289 20.81 19.55 5.35
C GLN A 289 19.36 19.55 5.84
N ALA A 290 18.42 20.01 5.01
CA ALA A 290 17.00 19.98 5.33
C ALA A 290 16.37 18.58 5.17
N SER A 291 16.99 17.69 4.40
CA SER A 291 16.58 16.27 4.31
C SER A 291 16.96 15.55 5.60
N ASN A 292 16.00 14.90 6.25
CA ASN A 292 16.25 14.04 7.39
C ASN A 292 16.75 12.63 7.00
N THR A 293 16.74 12.33 5.70
CA THR A 293 17.15 11.04 5.13
C THR A 293 18.56 11.12 4.53
N PHE A 294 19.37 10.11 4.82
CA PHE A 294 20.74 9.89 4.34
C PHE A 294 20.82 8.50 3.68
N MET A 295 21.57 8.39 2.58
CA MET A 295 21.71 7.15 1.81
C MET A 295 23.17 6.71 1.74
N ASP A 296 23.39 5.39 1.63
CA ASP A 296 24.70 4.77 1.41
C ASP A 296 25.77 5.16 2.46
N LEU A 297 25.33 5.42 3.70
CA LEU A 297 26.20 5.68 4.84
C LEU A 297 26.98 4.41 5.19
N ALA A 298 28.29 4.51 5.40
CA ALA A 298 29.14 3.33 5.65
C ALA A 298 28.74 2.58 6.93
N ALA A 299 29.10 1.29 7.02
CA ALA A 299 28.88 0.50 8.23
C ALA A 299 29.79 0.94 9.38
N GLY A 300 29.21 1.10 10.58
CA GLY A 300 29.88 1.62 11.77
C GLY A 300 28.91 2.32 12.73
N THR A 301 29.44 2.79 13.86
CA THR A 301 28.71 3.66 14.80
C THR A 301 28.80 5.10 14.34
N HIS A 302 27.66 5.78 14.28
CA HIS A 302 27.49 7.15 13.83
C HIS A 302 26.68 7.96 14.84
N THR A 303 26.82 9.29 14.80
CA THR A 303 26.02 10.20 15.61
C THR A 303 25.11 11.04 14.72
N ALA A 304 23.81 10.96 14.94
CA ALA A 304 22.82 11.85 14.33
C ALA A 304 22.79 13.19 15.10
N TYR A 305 22.78 14.30 14.35
CA TYR A 305 22.71 15.66 14.87
C TYR A 305 21.45 16.34 14.33
N VAL A 306 20.67 16.96 15.21
CA VAL A 306 19.53 17.80 14.86
C VAL A 306 19.77 19.21 15.40
N GLN A 307 19.98 20.16 14.48
CA GLN A 307 20.17 21.57 14.79
C GLN A 307 18.87 22.35 14.55
N HIS A 308 18.33 22.98 15.59
CA HIS A 308 17.16 23.86 15.53
C HIS A 308 17.54 25.31 15.19
N ILE A 309 16.64 26.09 14.61
CA ILE A 309 16.90 27.50 14.20
C ILE A 309 17.26 28.45 15.35
N ASN A 310 16.90 28.12 16.60
CA ASN A 310 17.35 28.87 17.79
C ASN A 310 18.82 28.60 18.17
N GLY A 311 19.49 27.65 17.51
CA GLY A 311 20.87 27.23 17.78
C GLY A 311 21.00 25.96 18.61
N CYS A 312 19.90 25.38 19.13
CA CYS A 312 19.96 24.12 19.87
C CYS A 312 20.45 22.96 18.98
N ILE A 313 21.31 22.11 19.51
CA ILE A 313 21.78 20.88 18.86
C ILE A 313 21.53 19.69 19.80
N GLN A 314 20.64 18.79 19.39
CA GLN A 314 20.44 17.49 20.05
C GLN A 314 21.13 16.39 19.25
N THR A 315 21.56 15.32 19.93
CA THR A 315 22.30 14.20 19.31
C THR A 315 21.84 12.84 19.82
N VAL A 316 21.88 11.83 18.94
CA VAL A 316 21.67 10.42 19.30
C VAL A 316 22.63 9.53 18.50
N ASP A 317 23.23 8.54 19.16
CA ASP A 317 24.13 7.57 18.51
C ASP A 317 23.32 6.41 17.92
N PHE A 318 23.74 5.92 16.75
CA PHE A 318 23.14 4.78 16.06
C PHE A 318 24.20 3.93 15.34
N ASP A 319 23.91 2.65 15.11
CA ASP A 319 24.80 1.73 14.39
C ASP A 319 24.24 1.39 13.01
N VAL A 320 25.14 1.29 12.02
CA VAL A 320 24.85 0.76 10.68
C VAL A 320 25.57 -0.59 10.52
N GLU A 321 24.81 -1.66 10.28
CA GLU A 321 25.38 -3.00 10.10
C GLU A 321 26.01 -3.21 8.70
N SER A 322 27.09 -4.00 8.65
CA SER A 322 27.83 -4.30 7.42
C SER A 322 27.24 -5.52 6.70
N HIS A 323 26.88 -5.34 5.44
CA HIS A 323 26.28 -6.36 4.59
C HIS A 323 27.19 -6.67 3.39
N GLU A 324 27.31 -7.95 3.02
CA GLU A 324 28.14 -8.42 1.90
C GLU A 324 27.26 -8.79 0.69
N PRO A 325 27.66 -8.48 -0.55
CA PRO A 325 26.87 -8.79 -1.75
C PRO A 325 26.75 -10.31 -1.99
N VAL A 326 25.70 -10.74 -2.69
CA VAL A 326 25.53 -12.14 -3.09
C VAL A 326 26.53 -12.48 -4.21
N ASN A 327 27.47 -13.38 -3.96
CA ASN A 327 28.42 -13.86 -4.95
C ASN A 327 28.12 -15.33 -5.29
N ALA A 328 27.66 -15.60 -6.51
CA ALA A 328 27.18 -16.91 -6.94
C ALA A 328 27.72 -17.36 -8.30
N THR A 329 27.99 -18.65 -8.43
CA THR A 329 28.41 -19.33 -9.67
C THR A 329 27.56 -20.57 -9.92
N ALA A 330 27.35 -20.92 -11.18
CA ALA A 330 26.61 -22.10 -11.60
C ALA A 330 27.54 -23.09 -12.31
N THR A 331 27.38 -24.38 -12.05
CA THR A 331 28.13 -25.47 -12.67
C THR A 331 27.13 -26.47 -13.27
N VAL A 332 27.25 -26.75 -14.56
CA VAL A 332 26.54 -27.87 -15.20
C VAL A 332 27.14 -29.17 -14.68
N ILE A 333 26.32 -30.02 -14.08
CA ILE A 333 26.70 -31.34 -13.55
C ILE A 333 26.37 -32.43 -14.57
N GLN A 334 25.22 -32.30 -15.24
CA GLN A 334 24.79 -33.20 -16.31
C GLN A 334 24.23 -32.41 -17.49
N ASN A 335 24.65 -32.78 -18.70
CA ASN A 335 23.99 -32.39 -19.94
C ASN A 335 22.89 -33.40 -20.28
N VAL A 336 21.92 -33.01 -21.09
CA VAL A 336 20.86 -33.92 -21.56
C VAL A 336 21.48 -35.10 -22.31
N ILE A 337 21.14 -36.31 -21.85
CA ILE A 337 21.75 -37.58 -22.29
C ILE A 337 21.22 -37.99 -23.66
N CYS A 338 19.89 -37.92 -23.86
CA CYS A 338 19.22 -38.34 -25.08
C CYS A 338 18.51 -37.17 -25.78
N TYR A 339 18.46 -37.19 -27.11
CA TYR A 339 17.86 -36.11 -27.90
C TYR A 339 16.37 -35.94 -27.56
N GLY A 340 16.00 -34.78 -27.01
CA GLY A 340 14.63 -34.43 -26.62
C GLY A 340 14.29 -34.66 -25.15
N ASP A 341 15.16 -35.29 -24.37
CA ASP A 341 14.92 -35.58 -22.94
C ASP A 341 15.23 -34.37 -22.03
N ASP A 342 14.84 -34.47 -20.75
CA ASP A 342 15.01 -33.45 -19.72
C ASP A 342 16.16 -33.74 -18.74
N THR A 343 17.07 -34.67 -19.01
CA THR A 343 18.04 -35.15 -18.00
C THR A 343 19.17 -34.16 -17.61
N GLY A 344 19.07 -32.87 -17.94
CA GLY A 344 20.07 -31.87 -17.57
C GLY A 344 20.04 -31.51 -16.07
N GLU A 345 21.21 -31.20 -15.52
CA GLU A 345 21.38 -30.81 -14.11
C GLU A 345 22.39 -29.65 -13.95
N ILE A 346 22.00 -28.63 -13.18
CA ILE A 346 22.84 -27.49 -12.78
C ILE A 346 22.86 -27.38 -11.25
N ILE A 347 24.04 -27.24 -10.66
CA ILE A 347 24.19 -26.84 -9.25
C ILE A 347 24.72 -25.40 -9.14
N VAL A 348 24.21 -24.66 -8.17
CA VAL A 348 24.63 -23.30 -7.85
C VAL A 348 25.43 -23.29 -6.55
N THR A 349 26.58 -22.62 -6.56
CA THR A 349 27.37 -22.33 -5.36
C THR A 349 27.31 -20.84 -5.08
N ALA A 350 26.88 -20.44 -3.88
CA ALA A 350 26.76 -19.04 -3.50
C ALA A 350 27.39 -18.75 -2.12
N THR A 351 27.86 -17.51 -1.94
CA THR A 351 28.56 -16.98 -0.77
C THR A 351 28.25 -15.48 -0.62
N GLY A 352 28.36 -14.93 0.59
CA GLY A 352 27.87 -13.56 0.86
C GLY A 352 26.34 -13.51 0.92
N GLY A 353 25.79 -12.30 0.92
CA GLY A 353 24.37 -12.07 1.19
C GLY A 353 23.99 -12.16 2.67
N THR A 354 22.74 -11.81 2.93
CA THR A 354 22.10 -11.65 4.24
C THR A 354 21.05 -12.73 4.47
N GLY A 355 21.07 -13.40 5.61
CA GLY A 355 20.06 -14.40 5.94
C GLY A 355 20.13 -15.67 5.09
N GLN A 356 18.98 -16.22 4.69
CA GLN A 356 18.92 -17.42 3.85
C GLN A 356 18.93 -17.09 2.35
N LEU A 357 19.84 -17.73 1.60
CA LEU A 357 19.86 -17.61 0.13
C LEU A 357 18.80 -18.49 -0.54
N GLU A 358 18.13 -17.92 -1.54
CA GLU A 358 17.18 -18.59 -2.41
C GLU A 358 17.63 -18.54 -3.88
N TYR A 359 17.29 -19.58 -4.63
CA TYR A 359 17.73 -19.84 -6.00
C TYR A 359 16.50 -19.95 -6.91
N ALA A 360 16.57 -19.35 -8.09
CA ALA A 360 15.53 -19.40 -9.12
C ALA A 360 16.15 -19.53 -10.51
N ILE A 361 15.47 -20.22 -11.43
CA ILE A 361 15.95 -20.49 -12.79
C ILE A 361 14.90 -20.13 -13.85
N SER A 362 15.35 -19.62 -14.99
CA SER A 362 14.51 -19.35 -16.16
C SER A 362 13.86 -20.63 -16.73
N PRO A 363 12.67 -20.56 -17.34
CA PRO A 363 11.88 -19.36 -17.60
C PRO A 363 11.00 -18.93 -16.41
N ILE A 364 10.70 -19.83 -15.48
CA ILE A 364 9.64 -19.65 -14.47
C ILE A 364 10.08 -18.74 -13.31
N TYR A 365 11.36 -18.79 -12.92
CA TYR A 365 11.94 -18.04 -11.80
C TYR A 365 11.23 -18.19 -10.43
N THR A 366 10.62 -19.35 -10.16
CA THR A 366 10.19 -19.70 -8.78
C THR A 366 11.42 -19.80 -7.88
N TYR A 367 11.43 -19.05 -6.76
CA TYR A 367 12.49 -19.12 -5.76
C TYR A 367 12.32 -20.32 -4.84
N SER A 368 13.45 -20.94 -4.47
CA SER A 368 13.53 -22.07 -3.55
C SER A 368 14.86 -22.07 -2.81
N THR A 369 14.92 -22.67 -1.63
CA THR A 369 16.19 -22.87 -0.90
C THR A 369 17.03 -24.02 -1.45
N ASN A 370 16.52 -24.77 -2.45
CA ASN A 370 17.29 -25.79 -3.17
C ASN A 370 18.21 -25.13 -4.22
N ASN A 371 19.52 -25.37 -4.11
CA ASN A 371 20.54 -24.84 -5.01
C ASN A 371 20.82 -25.72 -6.25
N THR A 372 20.08 -26.82 -6.43
CA THR A 372 20.27 -27.79 -7.51
C THR A 372 19.01 -27.89 -8.37
N PHE A 373 19.16 -27.66 -9.68
CA PHE A 373 18.09 -27.74 -10.67
C PHE A 373 18.29 -28.98 -11.55
N SER A 374 17.33 -29.89 -11.54
CA SER A 374 17.26 -31.10 -12.36
C SER A 374 16.02 -31.06 -13.27
N SER A 375 15.85 -32.05 -14.16
CA SER A 375 14.78 -32.05 -15.17
C SER A 375 14.87 -30.83 -16.11
N LEU A 376 16.09 -30.52 -16.55
CA LEU A 376 16.38 -29.45 -17.50
C LEU A 376 16.59 -30.01 -18.91
N ILE A 377 15.72 -29.62 -19.85
CA ILE A 377 15.92 -29.82 -21.29
C ILE A 377 17.15 -29.05 -21.80
N ALA A 378 17.59 -29.34 -23.03
CA ALA A 378 18.69 -28.59 -23.65
C ALA A 378 18.28 -27.14 -23.97
N GLY A 379 19.14 -26.18 -23.60
CA GLY A 379 18.84 -24.77 -23.72
C GLY A 379 19.79 -23.87 -22.94
N THR A 380 19.55 -22.56 -23.03
CA THR A 380 20.32 -21.53 -22.30
C THR A 380 19.50 -21.01 -21.13
N TYR A 381 20.04 -21.19 -19.93
CA TYR A 381 19.44 -20.78 -18.67
C TYR A 381 20.06 -19.50 -18.11
N THR A 382 19.22 -18.68 -17.50
CA THR A 382 19.62 -17.62 -16.57
C THR A 382 19.15 -17.99 -15.17
N ILE A 383 20.05 -17.91 -14.20
CA ILE A 383 19.82 -18.21 -12.80
C ILE A 383 19.87 -16.91 -12.00
N ARG A 384 18.99 -16.80 -11.00
CA ARG A 384 18.98 -15.74 -10.00
C ARG A 384 19.24 -16.36 -8.64
N VAL A 385 20.15 -15.77 -7.87
CA VAL A 385 20.32 -16.06 -6.45
C VAL A 385 20.00 -14.79 -5.69
N ARG A 386 19.07 -14.87 -4.74
CA ARG A 386 18.73 -13.75 -3.86
C ARG A 386 19.01 -14.06 -2.40
N ASP A 387 19.14 -13.02 -1.60
CA ASP A 387 19.20 -13.09 -0.14
C ASP A 387 17.93 -12.49 0.51
N GLU A 388 17.90 -12.45 1.84
CA GLU A 388 16.77 -11.95 2.64
C GLU A 388 16.65 -10.41 2.59
N LEU A 389 17.73 -9.71 2.23
CA LEU A 389 17.79 -8.26 2.02
C LEU A 389 17.31 -7.83 0.62
N GLY A 390 17.11 -8.79 -0.30
CA GLY A 390 16.70 -8.54 -1.67
C GLY A 390 17.86 -8.22 -2.64
N CYS A 391 19.11 -8.44 -2.23
CA CYS A 391 20.24 -8.48 -3.16
C CYS A 391 20.07 -9.66 -4.12
N VAL A 392 20.14 -9.43 -5.44
CA VAL A 392 19.99 -10.47 -6.46
C VAL A 392 21.21 -10.55 -7.38
N GLN A 393 21.98 -11.63 -7.28
CA GLN A 393 23.01 -11.96 -8.27
C GLN A 393 22.38 -12.72 -9.44
N VAL A 394 22.66 -12.26 -10.66
CA VAL A 394 22.19 -12.90 -11.90
C VAL A 394 23.35 -13.61 -12.59
N ILE A 395 23.17 -14.89 -12.90
CA ILE A 395 24.11 -15.71 -13.65
C ILE A 395 23.47 -15.99 -15.02
N ASN A 396 23.99 -15.35 -16.06
CA ASN A 396 23.47 -15.47 -17.43
C ASN A 396 24.23 -16.53 -18.24
N ASN A 397 23.57 -17.06 -19.27
CA ASN A 397 24.18 -17.91 -20.30
C ASN A 397 24.79 -19.22 -19.75
N VAL A 398 24.06 -19.90 -18.87
CA VAL A 398 24.39 -21.27 -18.41
C VAL A 398 23.75 -22.25 -19.40
N VAL A 399 24.55 -22.96 -20.20
CA VAL A 399 24.03 -23.77 -21.33
C VAL A 399 24.02 -25.25 -20.97
N ILE A 400 22.85 -25.88 -21.09
CA ILE A 400 22.69 -27.34 -21.17
C ILE A 400 22.67 -27.75 -22.64
N THR A 401 23.55 -28.67 -23.02
CA THR A 401 23.60 -29.24 -24.38
C THR A 401 22.96 -30.63 -24.44
N GLN A 402 22.64 -31.08 -25.65
CA GLN A 402 22.26 -32.46 -25.98
C GLN A 402 23.01 -32.92 -27.25
N SER A 403 22.81 -34.16 -27.68
CA SER A 403 23.19 -34.61 -29.04
C SER A 403 22.58 -33.71 -30.12
N GLU A 404 23.27 -33.49 -31.24
CA GLU A 404 22.73 -32.72 -32.36
C GLU A 404 21.63 -33.47 -33.14
N THR A 405 21.54 -34.80 -33.01
CA THR A 405 20.57 -35.64 -33.72
C THR A 405 20.06 -36.80 -32.86
N GLN A 406 18.78 -37.14 -33.05
CA GLN A 406 18.15 -38.36 -32.52
C GLN A 406 18.78 -39.60 -33.16
N ILE A 407 18.93 -40.69 -32.40
CA ILE A 407 19.29 -42.00 -32.98
C ILE A 407 18.12 -42.55 -33.81
N ILE A 408 18.44 -43.05 -35.00
CA ILE A 408 17.53 -43.77 -35.89
C ILE A 408 18.21 -45.04 -36.43
N ALA A 409 17.42 -46.05 -36.76
CA ALA A 409 17.93 -47.25 -37.44
C ALA A 409 16.94 -47.79 -38.48
N SER A 410 17.48 -48.48 -39.47
CA SER A 410 16.74 -49.29 -40.45
C SER A 410 17.33 -50.70 -40.51
N ALA A 411 16.55 -51.68 -40.95
CA ALA A 411 17.03 -53.05 -41.06
C ALA A 411 16.38 -53.82 -42.22
N ASP A 412 17.17 -54.72 -42.82
CA ASP A 412 16.80 -55.58 -43.95
C ASP A 412 17.02 -57.05 -43.55
N TRP A 413 16.11 -57.96 -43.94
CA TRP A 413 16.16 -59.37 -43.50
C TRP A 413 15.83 -60.40 -44.61
N THR A 414 16.15 -61.67 -44.34
CA THR A 414 15.98 -62.81 -45.26
C THR A 414 15.26 -63.97 -44.56
N GLY A 415 14.33 -64.63 -45.28
CA GLY A 415 13.64 -65.85 -44.84
C GLY A 415 14.55 -67.09 -44.68
N GLU A 416 13.98 -68.20 -44.18
CA GLU A 416 14.67 -69.50 -44.12
C GLU A 416 14.64 -70.25 -45.48
N THR A 417 15.60 -71.16 -45.71
CA THR A 417 15.62 -72.02 -46.92
C THR A 417 14.66 -73.22 -46.80
N CYS A 418 14.81 -74.03 -45.75
CA CYS A 418 13.88 -75.13 -45.42
C CYS A 418 13.12 -74.79 -44.13
N TYR A 419 11.95 -75.39 -43.94
CA TYR A 419 11.20 -75.26 -42.68
C TYR A 419 12.01 -75.81 -41.49
N ASN A 420 12.28 -74.97 -40.49
CA ASN A 420 13.23 -75.22 -39.39
C ASN A 420 14.69 -75.44 -39.83
N ALA A 421 15.11 -74.84 -40.94
CA ALA A 421 16.53 -74.71 -41.23
C ALA A 421 17.22 -73.81 -40.19
N ASN A 422 16.52 -72.78 -39.69
CA ASN A 422 17.07 -71.71 -38.86
C ASN A 422 18.30 -71.09 -39.55
N ASP A 423 18.13 -70.61 -40.78
CA ASP A 423 19.17 -69.95 -41.60
C ASP A 423 18.79 -68.53 -42.03
N GLY A 424 17.66 -67.99 -41.53
CA GLY A 424 17.26 -66.61 -41.72
C GLY A 424 18.26 -65.61 -41.10
N SER A 425 18.23 -64.37 -41.59
CA SER A 425 19.18 -63.32 -41.17
C SER A 425 18.58 -61.93 -41.20
N ILE A 426 19.18 -60.99 -40.46
CA ILE A 426 18.86 -59.56 -40.48
C ILE A 426 20.15 -58.74 -40.39
N THR A 427 20.20 -57.62 -41.14
CA THR A 427 21.28 -56.62 -41.10
C THR A 427 20.70 -55.25 -40.77
N VAL A 428 21.43 -54.46 -39.97
CA VAL A 428 20.97 -53.22 -39.34
C VAL A 428 21.89 -52.06 -39.74
N THR A 429 21.32 -50.90 -40.05
CA THR A 429 22.05 -49.64 -40.25
C THR A 429 21.57 -48.62 -39.23
N VAL A 430 22.50 -47.96 -38.53
CA VAL A 430 22.21 -47.01 -37.43
C VAL A 430 22.89 -45.67 -37.72
N SER A 431 22.20 -44.56 -37.45
CA SER A 431 22.75 -43.20 -37.55
C SER A 431 22.11 -42.24 -36.54
N GLY A 432 22.79 -41.13 -36.26
CA GLY A 432 22.41 -40.21 -35.18
C GLY A 432 22.70 -40.76 -33.78
N GLY A 433 22.48 -39.94 -32.75
CA GLY A 433 22.86 -40.27 -31.37
C GLY A 433 24.37 -40.39 -31.14
N THR A 434 24.76 -41.04 -30.06
CA THR A 434 26.14 -41.12 -29.55
C THR A 434 26.76 -42.49 -29.83
N ALA A 435 27.58 -42.62 -30.87
CA ALA A 435 28.32 -43.85 -31.16
C ALA A 435 29.35 -44.20 -30.06
N PRO A 436 29.70 -45.49 -29.83
CA PRO A 436 29.27 -46.69 -30.55
C PRO A 436 27.81 -47.09 -30.27
N TYR A 437 27.25 -47.96 -31.11
CA TYR A 437 25.88 -48.46 -30.95
C TYR A 437 25.89 -49.91 -30.45
N SER A 438 24.77 -50.35 -29.89
CA SER A 438 24.56 -51.75 -29.50
C SER A 438 23.14 -52.21 -29.80
N THR A 439 22.98 -53.50 -30.12
CA THR A 439 21.68 -54.08 -30.48
C THR A 439 21.36 -55.32 -29.64
N SER A 440 20.08 -55.67 -29.58
CA SER A 440 19.57 -56.85 -28.86
C SER A 440 18.34 -57.44 -29.58
N LEU A 441 18.16 -58.77 -29.49
CA LEU A 441 16.93 -59.48 -29.89
C LEU A 441 16.08 -59.94 -28.69
N ASP A 442 16.55 -59.70 -27.46
CA ASP A 442 15.91 -60.14 -26.20
C ASP A 442 15.45 -58.97 -25.31
N GLY A 443 15.76 -57.72 -25.68
CA GLY A 443 15.50 -56.51 -24.90
C GLY A 443 16.41 -56.32 -23.68
N VAL A 444 17.39 -57.19 -23.45
CA VAL A 444 18.20 -57.24 -22.20
C VAL A 444 19.69 -57.31 -22.48
N THR A 445 20.12 -58.18 -23.39
CA THR A 445 21.51 -58.47 -23.73
C THR A 445 21.95 -57.64 -24.94
N PHE A 446 22.28 -56.37 -24.71
CA PHE A 446 22.80 -55.48 -25.75
C PHE A 446 24.28 -55.78 -26.08
N ILE A 447 24.58 -55.95 -27.36
CA ILE A 447 25.93 -56.26 -27.86
C ILE A 447 26.42 -55.11 -28.74
N GLN A 448 27.57 -54.55 -28.38
CA GLN A 448 28.19 -53.41 -29.08
C GLN A 448 28.64 -53.80 -30.49
N ASP A 449 28.38 -52.92 -31.46
CA ASP A 449 28.77 -53.01 -32.87
C ASP A 449 28.30 -54.30 -33.61
N GLN A 450 27.31 -55.01 -33.04
CA GLN A 450 26.65 -56.14 -33.70
C GLN A 450 25.54 -55.63 -34.63
N PHE A 451 25.81 -55.55 -35.93
CA PHE A 451 24.85 -55.07 -36.93
C PHE A 451 24.27 -56.18 -37.82
N THR A 452 24.56 -57.45 -37.53
CA THR A 452 24.02 -58.60 -38.27
C THR A 452 23.71 -59.75 -37.31
N TYR A 453 22.56 -60.37 -37.51
CA TYR A 453 22.17 -61.64 -36.87
C TYR A 453 21.90 -62.68 -37.96
N THR A 454 22.28 -63.93 -37.68
CA THR A 454 22.15 -65.06 -38.60
C THR A 454 21.71 -66.31 -37.84
N ASN A 455 21.18 -67.29 -38.57
CA ASN A 455 20.62 -68.53 -38.04
C ASN A 455 19.31 -68.32 -37.25
N LEU A 456 18.51 -67.34 -37.67
CA LEU A 456 17.21 -67.06 -37.08
C LEU A 456 16.14 -67.99 -37.68
N ASN A 457 15.22 -68.46 -36.83
CA ASN A 457 14.04 -69.23 -37.24
C ASN A 457 13.01 -68.33 -37.93
N GLY A 458 12.12 -68.92 -38.74
CA GLY A 458 10.93 -68.23 -39.22
C GLY A 458 9.98 -67.84 -38.08
N GLY A 459 9.26 -66.72 -38.25
CA GLY A 459 8.39 -66.10 -37.26
C GLY A 459 8.72 -64.62 -37.01
N GLN A 460 7.96 -64.01 -36.08
CA GLN A 460 8.16 -62.63 -35.66
C GLN A 460 9.34 -62.50 -34.68
N HIS A 461 10.15 -61.48 -34.88
CA HIS A 461 11.30 -61.09 -34.05
C HIS A 461 11.20 -59.60 -33.72
N VAL A 462 11.89 -59.17 -32.66
CA VAL A 462 11.95 -57.77 -32.21
C VAL A 462 13.41 -57.39 -32.02
N LEU A 463 13.85 -56.32 -32.69
CA LEU A 463 15.20 -55.79 -32.61
C LEU A 463 15.20 -54.47 -31.84
N PHE A 464 15.93 -54.45 -30.74
CA PHE A 464 16.22 -53.25 -29.95
C PHE A 464 17.57 -52.67 -30.41
N VAL A 465 17.65 -51.36 -30.54
CA VAL A 465 18.88 -50.63 -30.88
C VAL A 465 19.04 -49.48 -29.89
N GLN A 466 20.24 -49.32 -29.34
CA GLN A 466 20.59 -48.21 -28.45
C GLN A 466 21.98 -47.66 -28.74
N ASP A 467 22.22 -46.41 -28.33
CA ASP A 467 23.52 -45.74 -28.44
C ASP A 467 24.40 -45.92 -27.17
N ALA A 468 25.58 -45.29 -27.14
CA ALA A 468 26.51 -45.35 -26.00
C ALA A 468 26.07 -44.51 -24.79
N ALA A 469 25.09 -43.62 -24.96
CA ALA A 469 24.45 -42.88 -23.88
C ALA A 469 23.28 -43.67 -23.24
N GLY A 470 22.84 -44.76 -23.90
CA GLY A 470 21.74 -45.63 -23.49
C GLY A 470 20.41 -45.30 -24.16
N CYS A 471 20.41 -44.38 -25.12
CA CYS A 471 19.21 -43.90 -25.80
C CYS A 471 18.68 -44.96 -26.77
N GLN A 472 17.46 -45.46 -26.54
CA GLN A 472 16.85 -46.51 -27.34
C GLN A 472 15.84 -45.94 -28.36
N ILE A 473 15.76 -46.57 -29.53
CA ILE A 473 14.66 -46.31 -30.48
C ILE A 473 13.43 -47.16 -30.15
N VAL A 474 12.29 -46.84 -30.76
CA VAL A 474 11.15 -47.77 -30.84
C VAL A 474 11.62 -49.09 -31.47
N PRO A 475 11.43 -50.26 -30.82
CA PRO A 475 11.98 -51.52 -31.32
C PRO A 475 11.47 -51.88 -32.71
N ILE A 476 12.38 -52.31 -33.60
CA ILE A 476 12.05 -52.73 -34.96
C ILE A 476 11.46 -54.14 -34.89
N VAL A 477 10.14 -54.24 -35.09
CA VAL A 477 9.44 -55.51 -35.23
C VAL A 477 9.54 -55.98 -36.68
N PHE A 478 10.01 -57.21 -36.88
CA PHE A 478 10.19 -57.80 -38.21
C PHE A 478 9.74 -59.26 -38.23
N ASN A 479 9.45 -59.80 -39.40
CA ASN A 479 8.98 -61.19 -39.55
C ASN A 479 9.81 -61.93 -40.60
N ILE A 480 10.54 -62.97 -40.16
CA ILE A 480 11.28 -63.87 -41.04
C ILE A 480 10.30 -64.91 -41.58
N GLU A 481 10.22 -65.03 -42.89
CA GLU A 481 9.35 -66.02 -43.53
C GLU A 481 9.84 -67.44 -43.26
N HIS A 482 8.90 -68.33 -42.93
CA HIS A 482 9.18 -69.75 -42.71
C HIS A 482 9.64 -70.43 -44.00
N GLY A 483 10.65 -71.29 -43.86
CA GLY A 483 11.24 -71.97 -45.01
C GLY A 483 10.37 -73.08 -45.58
N VAL A 484 10.80 -73.62 -46.72
CA VAL A 484 9.98 -74.53 -47.52
C VAL A 484 9.83 -75.93 -46.90
N VAL A 485 8.61 -76.47 -46.91
CA VAL A 485 8.26 -77.81 -46.40
C VAL A 485 8.22 -78.84 -47.54
N LEU A 486 9.05 -79.88 -47.48
CA LEU A 486 9.03 -81.02 -48.42
C LEU A 486 8.73 -82.34 -47.69
N ASN A 487 7.53 -82.90 -47.88
CA ASN A 487 7.13 -84.20 -47.30
C ASN A 487 6.53 -85.17 -48.34
N PRO A 488 7.31 -85.62 -49.33
CA PRO A 488 6.80 -86.50 -50.39
C PRO A 488 6.26 -87.83 -49.84
N VAL A 489 5.14 -88.25 -50.41
CA VAL A 489 4.64 -89.62 -50.38
C VAL A 489 4.95 -90.24 -51.76
N VAL A 490 5.07 -91.57 -51.83
CA VAL A 490 5.28 -92.26 -53.10
C VAL A 490 4.24 -93.36 -53.24
N GLU A 491 3.37 -93.19 -54.22
CA GLU A 491 2.27 -94.10 -54.52
C GLU A 491 2.52 -94.82 -55.83
N VAL A 492 1.90 -95.99 -55.97
CA VAL A 492 1.93 -96.73 -57.21
C VAL A 492 0.53 -97.23 -57.55
N THR A 493 0.09 -96.82 -58.72
CA THR A 493 -1.32 -96.85 -59.10
C THR A 493 -1.56 -97.79 -60.27
N PRO A 494 -2.56 -98.69 -60.18
CA PRO A 494 -3.13 -99.36 -61.34
C PRO A 494 -3.84 -98.37 -62.25
N ILE A 495 -3.14 -97.89 -63.28
CA ILE A 495 -3.76 -97.05 -64.30
C ILE A 495 -4.71 -97.89 -65.14
N CYS A 496 -5.86 -97.29 -65.46
CA CYS A 496 -6.64 -97.68 -66.63
C CYS A 496 -6.69 -96.50 -67.61
N THR A 497 -5.74 -96.44 -68.54
CA THR A 497 -5.67 -95.35 -69.52
C THR A 497 -6.59 -95.65 -70.69
N ASN A 498 -7.61 -94.83 -70.92
CA ASN A 498 -8.59 -95.02 -71.99
C ASN A 498 -9.14 -96.46 -72.06
N ASN A 499 -9.48 -97.03 -70.90
CA ASN A 499 -10.03 -98.38 -70.74
C ASN A 499 -9.01 -99.54 -70.91
N VAL A 500 -7.69 -99.28 -70.81
CA VAL A 500 -6.61 -100.28 -70.92
C VAL A 500 -5.60 -100.18 -69.77
N SER A 501 -5.16 -101.32 -69.22
CA SER A 501 -4.41 -101.39 -67.96
C SER A 501 -2.90 -101.15 -68.08
N LEU A 502 -2.33 -100.27 -67.24
CA LEU A 502 -0.89 -99.99 -67.07
C LEU A 502 -0.56 -99.70 -65.59
N SER A 503 0.72 -99.42 -65.25
CA SER A 503 1.17 -99.03 -63.89
C SER A 503 1.89 -97.68 -63.90
N MET A 504 1.70 -96.89 -62.85
CA MET A 504 2.39 -95.60 -62.64
C MET A 504 3.04 -95.58 -61.26
N LEU A 505 4.21 -94.95 -61.14
CA LEU A 505 4.81 -94.55 -59.86
C LEU A 505 4.80 -93.03 -59.79
N THR A 506 4.14 -92.46 -58.79
CA THR A 506 3.99 -91.02 -58.65
C THR A 506 4.45 -90.55 -57.27
N VAL A 507 5.23 -89.48 -57.24
CA VAL A 507 5.56 -88.75 -56.02
C VAL A 507 4.43 -87.75 -55.75
N THR A 508 3.70 -87.97 -54.66
CA THR A 508 2.55 -87.16 -54.25
C THR A 508 2.88 -86.40 -52.95
N ASN A 509 1.94 -85.60 -52.44
CA ASN A 509 2.08 -84.86 -51.18
C ASN A 509 3.24 -83.83 -51.17
N ILE A 510 3.51 -83.20 -52.30
CA ILE A 510 4.22 -81.91 -52.37
C ILE A 510 3.18 -80.79 -52.34
N ASN A 511 3.46 -79.71 -51.61
CA ASN A 511 2.56 -78.56 -51.48
C ASN A 511 2.38 -77.89 -52.87
N PRO A 512 1.14 -77.68 -53.36
CA PRO A 512 0.89 -77.03 -54.65
C PRO A 512 1.56 -75.67 -54.80
N ALA A 513 1.69 -74.89 -53.72
CA ALA A 513 2.27 -73.53 -53.76
C ALA A 513 3.77 -73.47 -54.09
N ILE A 514 4.46 -74.62 -54.12
CA ILE A 514 5.91 -74.73 -54.42
C ILE A 514 6.19 -75.73 -55.55
N VAL A 515 5.16 -76.36 -56.14
CA VAL A 515 5.34 -77.60 -56.91
C VAL A 515 6.16 -77.43 -58.19
N ASP A 516 6.05 -76.27 -58.84
CA ASP A 516 6.77 -75.94 -60.08
C ASP A 516 8.27 -75.68 -59.83
N ASP A 517 8.64 -75.29 -58.61
CA ASP A 517 10.02 -75.16 -58.14
C ASP A 517 10.59 -76.47 -57.58
N VAL A 518 9.83 -77.58 -57.59
CA VAL A 518 10.28 -78.89 -57.11
C VAL A 518 10.67 -79.84 -58.25
N MET A 519 11.83 -80.46 -58.08
CA MET A 519 12.46 -81.41 -59.00
C MET A 519 12.67 -82.78 -58.32
N TYR A 520 12.56 -83.87 -59.09
CA TYR A 520 12.49 -85.25 -58.63
C TYR A 520 13.56 -86.12 -59.31
N SER A 521 14.07 -87.16 -58.65
CA SER A 521 15.06 -88.09 -59.22
C SER A 521 14.93 -89.51 -58.65
N LEU A 522 15.39 -90.54 -59.39
CA LEU A 522 15.54 -91.91 -58.87
C LEU A 522 17.00 -92.28 -58.54
N ASP A 523 17.97 -91.44 -58.91
CA ASP A 523 19.41 -91.69 -58.67
C ASP A 523 20.10 -90.61 -57.81
N GLY A 524 19.42 -89.49 -57.53
CA GLY A 524 19.91 -88.41 -56.68
C GLY A 524 20.87 -87.44 -57.37
N VAL A 525 21.06 -87.58 -58.70
CA VAL A 525 21.97 -86.74 -59.50
C VAL A 525 21.25 -86.17 -60.72
N ASN A 526 20.47 -86.98 -61.43
CA ASN A 526 19.69 -86.58 -62.60
C ASN A 526 18.26 -86.23 -62.14
N TYR A 527 17.99 -84.94 -61.99
CA TYR A 527 16.68 -84.42 -61.56
C TYR A 527 15.82 -83.98 -62.75
N GLN A 528 14.51 -84.22 -62.67
CA GLN A 528 13.47 -83.88 -63.64
C GLN A 528 12.29 -83.17 -62.93
N SER A 529 11.55 -82.30 -63.61
CA SER A 529 10.35 -81.65 -63.01
C SER A 529 9.15 -82.59 -62.91
N SER A 530 9.12 -83.69 -63.68
CA SER A 530 8.05 -84.69 -63.56
C SER A 530 8.17 -85.46 -62.24
N ASN A 531 7.14 -85.36 -61.41
CA ASN A 531 6.92 -86.20 -60.23
C ASN A 531 6.47 -87.64 -60.58
N VAL A 532 6.23 -87.92 -61.87
CA VAL A 532 5.75 -89.21 -62.38
C VAL A 532 6.87 -90.01 -63.05
N PHE A 533 6.87 -91.32 -62.81
CA PHE A 533 7.68 -92.33 -63.49
C PHE A 533 6.76 -93.43 -64.07
N THR A 534 6.70 -93.51 -65.40
CA THR A 534 5.81 -94.40 -66.16
C THR A 534 6.52 -95.61 -66.76
N ASP A 535 5.74 -96.55 -67.31
CA ASP A 535 6.21 -97.75 -68.03
C ASP A 535 7.17 -98.65 -67.22
N LEU A 536 7.09 -98.57 -65.89
CA LEU A 536 7.92 -99.34 -64.97
C LEU A 536 7.52 -100.82 -64.97
N PRO A 537 8.45 -101.75 -65.28
CA PRO A 537 8.24 -103.17 -65.04
C PRO A 537 8.16 -103.47 -63.54
N ASP A 538 7.57 -104.62 -63.18
CA ASP A 538 7.56 -105.18 -61.83
C ASP A 538 8.98 -105.12 -61.16
N GLY A 539 9.18 -104.18 -60.24
CA GLY A 539 10.48 -103.88 -59.63
C GLY A 539 10.40 -102.92 -58.43
N ASN A 540 11.57 -102.64 -57.81
CA ASN A 540 11.72 -101.80 -56.61
C ASN A 540 12.55 -100.54 -56.92
N TYR A 541 12.19 -99.39 -56.35
CA TYR A 541 12.83 -98.09 -56.63
C TYR A 541 13.09 -97.24 -55.36
N VAL A 542 13.97 -96.25 -55.51
CA VAL A 542 14.33 -95.19 -54.53
C VAL A 542 14.09 -93.82 -55.20
N VAL A 543 13.72 -92.79 -54.45
CA VAL A 543 13.32 -91.47 -54.96
C VAL A 543 13.95 -90.34 -54.14
N TYR A 544 14.30 -89.24 -54.80
CA TYR A 544 14.83 -87.98 -54.26
C TYR A 544 13.97 -86.80 -54.74
N VAL A 545 13.86 -85.75 -53.94
CA VAL A 545 13.06 -84.54 -54.20
C VAL A 545 13.80 -83.30 -53.73
N MET A 546 13.85 -82.23 -54.53
CA MET A 546 14.60 -80.99 -54.30
C MET A 546 13.80 -79.75 -54.71
N HIS A 547 13.84 -78.65 -53.94
CA HIS A 547 13.23 -77.37 -54.26
C HIS A 547 14.25 -76.34 -54.78
N ALA A 548 13.83 -75.39 -55.61
CA ALA A 548 14.70 -74.42 -56.31
C ALA A 548 15.57 -73.54 -55.39
N ASN A 549 15.12 -73.26 -54.15
CA ASN A 549 15.93 -72.54 -53.16
C ASN A 549 17.04 -73.40 -52.49
N GLY A 550 17.03 -74.73 -52.68
CA GLY A 550 18.08 -75.64 -52.22
C GLY A 550 17.66 -76.77 -51.27
N CYS A 551 16.38 -76.86 -50.87
CA CYS A 551 15.90 -77.87 -49.91
C CYS A 551 15.78 -79.31 -50.51
N VAL A 552 16.09 -80.42 -49.80
CA VAL A 552 16.16 -81.81 -50.37
C VAL A 552 15.66 -82.96 -49.43
N THR A 553 15.04 -84.04 -49.94
CA THR A 553 14.50 -85.22 -49.18
C THR A 553 14.31 -86.53 -50.02
N THR A 554 14.00 -87.73 -49.44
CA THR A 554 14.02 -89.08 -50.14
C THR A 554 13.00 -90.20 -49.67
N ARG A 555 12.64 -91.21 -50.51
CA ARG A 555 11.61 -92.32 -50.31
C ARG A 555 11.79 -93.63 -51.19
N ASN A 556 11.00 -94.74 -51.05
CA ASN A 556 11.12 -96.08 -51.77
C ASN A 556 9.75 -96.85 -52.12
N VAL A 557 9.57 -97.70 -53.19
CA VAL A 557 8.22 -98.29 -53.64
C VAL A 557 8.10 -99.50 -54.70
N MET A 558 6.88 -100.04 -55.10
CA MET A 558 6.51 -101.19 -56.07
C MET A 558 5.03 -101.21 -56.71
N VAL A 559 4.57 -102.16 -57.61
CA VAL A 559 3.67 -102.08 -58.89
C VAL A 559 2.23 -102.81 -59.01
N ARG A 560 1.24 -102.45 -59.93
CA ARG A 560 0.16 -103.24 -60.78
C ARG A 560 -1.05 -102.45 -61.50
N HIS A 561 -2.26 -103.00 -61.97
CA HIS A 561 -3.20 -102.62 -63.16
C HIS A 561 -4.85 -102.68 -63.12
N GLU A 562 -5.74 -101.96 -63.96
CA GLU A 562 -7.16 -102.36 -64.51
C GLU A 562 -8.10 -101.58 -65.64
N LYS A 563 -9.45 -101.18 -65.51
CA LYS A 563 -10.63 -101.24 -66.57
C LYS A 563 -11.79 -100.06 -66.88
N PRO A 564 -13.01 -100.13 -67.64
CA PRO A 564 -13.79 -99.08 -68.55
C PRO A 564 -15.31 -98.44 -68.42
N ILE A 565 -15.74 -97.18 -68.90
CA ILE A 565 -17.20 -96.53 -68.92
C ILE A 565 -17.69 -95.42 -70.03
N LEU A 566 -19.01 -94.99 -70.17
CA LEU A 566 -19.71 -93.83 -70.94
C LEU A 566 -20.96 -93.02 -70.31
N GLY A 567 -21.40 -91.79 -70.77
CA GLY A 567 -22.60 -90.92 -70.31
C GLY A 567 -23.08 -89.58 -71.06
N VAL A 568 -24.01 -88.69 -70.51
CA VAL A 568 -24.72 -87.44 -71.08
C VAL A 568 -25.30 -86.37 -70.02
N LEU A 569 -25.53 -85.03 -70.31
CA LEU A 569 -25.84 -83.85 -69.36
C LEU A 569 -26.99 -82.77 -69.63
N THR A 570 -27.33 -81.84 -68.67
CA THR A 570 -28.18 -80.56 -68.72
C THR A 570 -27.98 -79.55 -67.50
N VAL A 571 -28.30 -78.21 -67.55
CA VAL A 571 -27.92 -77.12 -66.54
C VAL A 571 -28.86 -75.85 -66.41
N VAL A 572 -28.83 -75.05 -65.28
CA VAL A 572 -29.46 -73.70 -64.98
C VAL A 572 -28.70 -72.84 -63.89
N ASP A 573 -28.75 -71.49 -63.95
CA ASP A 573 -27.99 -70.44 -63.17
C ASP A 573 -28.62 -69.85 -61.86
N ALA A 574 -27.92 -68.93 -61.14
CA ALA A 574 -28.22 -68.36 -59.79
C ALA A 574 -28.54 -66.82 -59.72
N LEU A 575 -28.85 -66.26 -58.52
CA LEU A 575 -29.53 -64.94 -58.34
C LEU A 575 -28.82 -63.78 -57.58
N CYS A 576 -28.56 -63.85 -56.26
CA CYS A 576 -27.65 -62.91 -55.56
C CYS A 576 -26.24 -63.55 -55.48
N ASN A 577 -25.21 -62.73 -55.28
CA ASN A 577 -23.85 -63.24 -55.05
C ASN A 577 -23.82 -64.12 -53.78
N GLY A 578 -23.32 -65.36 -53.89
CA GLY A 578 -23.18 -66.29 -52.77
C GLY A 578 -24.42 -67.15 -52.45
N GLU A 579 -25.39 -67.32 -53.37
CA GLU A 579 -26.58 -68.18 -53.14
C GLU A 579 -26.53 -69.55 -53.87
N ASP A 580 -26.82 -70.63 -53.13
CA ASP A 580 -26.82 -72.04 -53.60
C ASP A 580 -28.04 -72.45 -54.47
N ASN A 581 -28.47 -71.65 -55.46
CA ASN A 581 -29.76 -71.83 -56.15
C ASN A 581 -29.78 -72.22 -57.65
N GLY A 582 -28.64 -72.55 -58.26
CA GLY A 582 -28.54 -73.17 -59.61
C GLY A 582 -28.76 -74.69 -59.64
N THR A 583 -28.84 -75.33 -60.83
CA THR A 583 -29.14 -76.80 -60.96
C THR A 583 -28.51 -77.52 -62.18
N ILE A 584 -28.20 -78.83 -62.07
CA ILE A 584 -27.53 -79.69 -63.09
C ILE A 584 -28.11 -81.13 -63.16
N THR A 585 -28.09 -81.83 -64.30
CA THR A 585 -28.63 -83.22 -64.47
C THR A 585 -27.84 -84.14 -65.44
N VAL A 586 -27.75 -85.47 -65.20
CA VAL A 586 -26.88 -86.45 -65.95
C VAL A 586 -27.51 -87.85 -66.25
N ASN A 587 -26.98 -88.66 -67.19
CA ASN A 587 -27.36 -90.09 -67.45
C ASN A 587 -26.17 -90.94 -68.00
N GLY A 588 -26.10 -92.28 -67.75
CA GLY A 588 -24.90 -93.12 -68.01
C GLY A 588 -25.09 -94.57 -68.52
N SER A 589 -24.02 -95.20 -69.04
CA SER A 589 -23.97 -96.64 -69.44
C SER A 589 -22.53 -97.20 -69.58
N GLY A 590 -22.27 -98.47 -69.20
CA GLY A 590 -20.96 -99.12 -69.34
C GLY A 590 -20.58 -99.99 -68.12
N GLY A 591 -19.29 -100.30 -67.98
CA GLY A 591 -18.70 -100.74 -66.71
C GLY A 591 -18.87 -102.20 -66.28
N ILE A 592 -18.35 -102.46 -65.08
CA ILE A 592 -18.55 -103.66 -64.26
C ILE A 592 -19.50 -103.29 -63.11
N GLY A 593 -20.75 -103.73 -63.20
CA GLY A 593 -21.74 -103.58 -62.13
C GLY A 593 -22.74 -102.44 -62.34
N THR A 594 -23.34 -101.99 -61.23
CA THR A 594 -24.29 -100.87 -61.13
C THR A 594 -23.58 -99.55 -61.40
N LEU A 595 -24.29 -98.59 -61.99
CA LEU A 595 -23.75 -97.26 -62.27
C LEU A 595 -24.29 -96.20 -61.31
N THR A 596 -23.39 -95.35 -60.83
CA THR A 596 -23.71 -94.22 -59.96
C THR A 596 -23.27 -92.89 -60.59
N TYR A 597 -23.84 -91.80 -60.08
CA TYR A 597 -23.64 -90.43 -60.53
C TYR A 597 -23.19 -89.55 -59.38
N GLY A 598 -22.20 -88.69 -59.60
CA GLY A 598 -21.73 -87.73 -58.60
C GLY A 598 -21.26 -86.45 -59.28
N ILE A 599 -21.34 -85.34 -58.55
CA ILE A 599 -20.95 -84.00 -59.01
C ILE A 599 -19.77 -83.47 -58.18
N SER A 600 -18.85 -82.76 -58.81
CA SER A 600 -17.74 -82.09 -58.12
C SER A 600 -18.23 -81.03 -57.12
N PRO A 601 -17.45 -80.67 -56.08
CA PRO A 601 -16.10 -81.13 -55.80
C PRO A 601 -16.05 -82.57 -55.26
N ASP A 602 -17.03 -82.98 -54.45
CA ASP A 602 -16.94 -84.19 -53.64
C ASP A 602 -17.17 -85.49 -54.43
N PHE A 603 -17.96 -85.42 -55.51
CA PHE A 603 -18.42 -86.58 -56.28
C PHE A 603 -19.08 -87.66 -55.40
N ASP A 604 -19.96 -87.26 -54.47
CA ASP A 604 -20.75 -88.21 -53.67
C ASP A 604 -21.65 -89.06 -54.59
N MET A 605 -21.20 -90.30 -54.85
CA MET A 605 -21.73 -91.15 -55.91
C MET A 605 -23.08 -91.78 -55.49
N THR A 606 -24.16 -91.30 -56.09
CA THR A 606 -25.56 -91.64 -55.78
C THR A 606 -26.29 -92.25 -56.99
N GLU A 607 -27.47 -92.84 -56.78
CA GLU A 607 -28.38 -93.25 -57.86
C GLU A 607 -29.21 -92.06 -58.40
N ASN A 608 -29.30 -90.95 -57.64
CA ASN A 608 -29.95 -89.72 -58.10
C ASN A 608 -29.08 -89.01 -59.14
N ASN A 609 -29.70 -88.30 -60.08
CA ASN A 609 -29.01 -87.71 -61.22
C ASN A 609 -29.30 -86.21 -61.44
N LEU A 610 -29.94 -85.54 -60.48
CA LEU A 610 -30.21 -84.09 -60.41
C LEU A 610 -29.53 -83.49 -59.18
N PHE A 611 -28.87 -82.35 -59.34
CA PHE A 611 -28.13 -81.64 -58.30
C PHE A 611 -28.52 -80.15 -58.26
N ASN A 612 -28.58 -79.56 -57.07
CA ASN A 612 -28.65 -78.12 -56.85
C ASN A 612 -27.27 -77.63 -56.40
N VAL A 613 -26.85 -76.44 -56.83
CA VAL A 613 -25.48 -75.92 -56.66
C VAL A 613 -25.45 -74.38 -56.61
N ALA A 614 -24.40 -73.82 -56.00
CA ALA A 614 -23.98 -72.43 -56.22
C ALA A 614 -23.56 -72.18 -57.68
N ALA A 615 -23.19 -70.94 -57.99
CA ALA A 615 -22.42 -70.66 -59.20
C ALA A 615 -21.01 -71.29 -59.13
N GLY A 616 -20.52 -71.72 -60.28
CA GLY A 616 -19.26 -72.44 -60.44
C GLY A 616 -19.24 -73.35 -61.66
N GLN A 617 -18.06 -73.91 -61.94
CA GLN A 617 -17.89 -74.96 -62.94
C GLN A 617 -17.91 -76.33 -62.27
N TYR A 618 -18.80 -77.20 -62.76
CA TYR A 618 -19.08 -78.51 -62.20
C TYR A 618 -18.74 -79.63 -63.17
N THR A 619 -18.06 -80.66 -62.68
CA THR A 619 -17.83 -81.91 -63.40
C THR A 619 -18.77 -82.97 -62.83
N VAL A 620 -19.43 -83.73 -63.70
CA VAL A 620 -20.34 -84.82 -63.31
C VAL A 620 -19.78 -86.15 -63.82
N ARG A 621 -19.64 -87.11 -62.90
CA ARG A 621 -19.04 -88.43 -63.11
C ARG A 621 -20.13 -89.49 -63.22
N VAL A 622 -19.93 -90.44 -64.14
CA VAL A 622 -20.60 -91.75 -64.19
C VAL A 622 -19.56 -92.80 -63.80
N GLN A 623 -19.79 -93.61 -62.77
CA GLN A 623 -18.82 -94.60 -62.24
C GLN A 623 -19.44 -96.00 -62.11
N ASP A 624 -18.62 -97.05 -62.10
CA ASP A 624 -19.02 -98.46 -61.86
C ASP A 624 -18.49 -99.00 -60.52
N GLU A 625 -18.89 -100.23 -60.18
CA GLU A 625 -18.51 -100.92 -58.93
C GLU A 625 -17.00 -101.23 -58.84
N THR A 626 -16.25 -101.12 -59.94
CA THR A 626 -14.77 -101.23 -59.93
C THR A 626 -14.05 -99.89 -59.91
N GLY A 627 -14.79 -98.78 -59.85
CA GLY A 627 -14.24 -97.44 -59.77
C GLY A 627 -13.77 -96.87 -61.12
N CYS A 628 -13.95 -97.59 -62.25
CA CYS A 628 -13.79 -96.95 -63.54
C CYS A 628 -14.86 -95.87 -63.72
N TYR A 629 -14.59 -94.79 -64.45
CA TYR A 629 -15.55 -93.73 -64.65
C TYR A 629 -15.46 -93.03 -66.01
N LYS A 630 -16.49 -92.26 -66.34
CA LYS A 630 -16.50 -91.25 -67.41
C LYS A 630 -17.13 -89.95 -66.94
N GLU A 631 -16.47 -88.84 -67.23
CA GLU A 631 -16.85 -87.49 -66.78
C GLU A 631 -17.30 -86.58 -67.92
N TYR A 632 -18.10 -85.57 -67.54
CA TYR A 632 -18.73 -84.55 -68.36
C TYR A 632 -18.73 -83.21 -67.58
N THR A 633 -18.72 -82.05 -68.23
CA THR A 633 -18.65 -80.73 -67.57
C THR A 633 -19.85 -79.82 -67.85
N ALA A 634 -20.14 -78.95 -66.89
CA ALA A 634 -21.23 -77.98 -66.83
C ALA A 634 -20.77 -76.70 -66.11
N THR A 635 -21.45 -75.56 -66.29
CA THR A 635 -21.18 -74.29 -65.58
C THR A 635 -22.50 -73.61 -65.21
N VAL A 636 -22.51 -72.92 -64.07
CA VAL A 636 -23.60 -72.15 -63.47
C VAL A 636 -23.03 -70.78 -63.08
N ASP A 637 -23.68 -69.67 -63.41
CA ASP A 637 -23.15 -68.30 -63.20
C ASP A 637 -23.93 -67.48 -62.12
N GLU A 638 -23.30 -66.43 -61.54
CA GLU A 638 -23.87 -65.47 -60.55
C GLU A 638 -23.40 -64.01 -60.79
N PRO A 639 -24.05 -62.96 -60.21
CA PRO A 639 -23.54 -61.59 -60.20
C PRO A 639 -22.47 -61.34 -59.12
N SER A 640 -21.81 -60.17 -59.16
CA SER A 640 -20.77 -59.73 -58.21
C SER A 640 -21.32 -59.13 -56.90
N GLU A 641 -20.54 -59.25 -55.82
CA GLU A 641 -20.73 -58.59 -54.50
C GLU A 641 -20.92 -57.05 -54.60
N ILE A 642 -21.52 -56.43 -53.58
CA ILE A 642 -21.72 -54.97 -53.45
C ILE A 642 -20.68 -54.38 -52.50
N ILE A 643 -20.03 -53.29 -52.89
CA ILE A 643 -19.01 -52.57 -52.09
C ILE A 643 -19.40 -51.09 -51.99
N LEU A 644 -19.39 -50.55 -50.77
CA LEU A 644 -19.45 -49.10 -50.49
C LEU A 644 -18.04 -48.61 -50.13
N THR A 645 -17.71 -47.39 -50.53
CA THR A 645 -16.51 -46.68 -50.05
C THR A 645 -16.83 -45.23 -49.76
N GLU A 646 -16.35 -44.73 -48.62
CA GLU A 646 -16.31 -43.30 -48.29
C GLU A 646 -15.44 -42.56 -49.32
N VAL A 647 -15.90 -41.39 -49.78
CA VAL A 647 -15.20 -40.56 -50.78
C VAL A 647 -14.68 -39.28 -50.14
N GLU A 648 -15.53 -38.58 -49.40
CA GLU A 648 -15.22 -37.29 -48.79
C GLU A 648 -16.18 -36.98 -47.64
N VAL A 649 -15.64 -36.39 -46.56
CA VAL A 649 -16.41 -35.90 -45.40
C VAL A 649 -16.15 -34.41 -45.24
N TYR A 650 -17.22 -33.66 -45.07
CA TYR A 650 -17.23 -32.22 -44.85
C TYR A 650 -17.63 -31.97 -43.38
N PRO A 651 -16.74 -31.48 -42.50
CA PRO A 651 -17.04 -31.28 -41.08
C PRO A 651 -17.79 -29.96 -40.81
N GLU A 652 -18.54 -29.93 -39.72
CA GLU A 652 -19.14 -28.73 -39.14
C GLU A 652 -18.03 -27.84 -38.54
N ILE A 653 -18.05 -26.52 -38.79
CA ILE A 653 -16.94 -25.62 -38.42
C ILE A 653 -17.22 -24.85 -37.11
N CYS A 654 -18.38 -24.22 -36.98
CA CYS A 654 -18.90 -23.70 -35.70
C CYS A 654 -19.94 -24.66 -35.10
N GLU A 655 -20.13 -24.64 -33.79
CA GLU A 655 -21.31 -25.28 -33.18
C GLU A 655 -22.60 -24.57 -33.65
N ASN A 656 -23.63 -25.34 -34.06
CA ASN A 656 -24.91 -24.87 -34.62
C ASN A 656 -24.80 -24.31 -36.06
N ASP A 657 -23.76 -24.71 -36.80
CA ASP A 657 -23.68 -24.46 -38.26
C ASP A 657 -24.59 -25.43 -39.05
N ASP A 658 -24.94 -26.58 -38.44
CA ASP A 658 -25.81 -27.65 -38.94
C ASP A 658 -25.46 -28.11 -40.38
N ASN A 659 -24.18 -28.06 -40.80
CA ASN A 659 -23.79 -28.11 -42.21
C ASN A 659 -22.82 -29.24 -42.62
N ALA A 660 -22.54 -30.22 -41.75
CA ALA A 660 -21.67 -31.34 -42.12
C ALA A 660 -22.31 -32.25 -43.20
N ALA A 661 -21.48 -32.93 -43.98
CA ALA A 661 -21.92 -33.79 -45.08
C ALA A 661 -20.99 -34.98 -45.33
N ILE A 662 -21.57 -36.08 -45.83
CA ILE A 662 -20.88 -37.33 -46.20
C ILE A 662 -21.17 -37.65 -47.67
N LEU A 663 -20.13 -38.01 -48.44
CA LEU A 663 -20.23 -38.49 -49.83
C LEU A 663 -19.69 -39.92 -49.94
N ILE A 664 -20.47 -40.83 -50.55
CA ILE A 664 -20.12 -42.24 -50.75
C ILE A 664 -20.12 -42.66 -52.24
N ASP A 665 -19.31 -43.65 -52.58
CA ASP A 665 -19.33 -44.35 -53.88
C ASP A 665 -19.76 -45.82 -53.68
N ILE A 666 -20.40 -46.39 -54.71
CA ILE A 666 -21.07 -47.70 -54.67
C ILE A 666 -20.74 -48.49 -55.94
N THR A 667 -20.10 -49.64 -55.77
CA THR A 667 -19.72 -50.52 -56.89
C THR A 667 -20.17 -51.96 -56.67
N GLY A 668 -20.38 -52.71 -57.76
CA GLY A 668 -20.82 -54.10 -57.69
C GLY A 668 -22.34 -54.28 -57.44
N GLY A 669 -22.80 -55.53 -57.29
CA GLY A 669 -24.22 -55.88 -57.33
C GLY A 669 -24.93 -55.62 -58.67
N THR A 670 -26.26 -55.56 -58.63
CA THR A 670 -27.14 -55.29 -59.77
C THR A 670 -27.80 -53.91 -59.65
N ALA A 671 -27.30 -52.93 -60.40
CA ALA A 671 -27.87 -51.58 -60.46
C ALA A 671 -29.32 -51.55 -61.03
N PRO A 672 -30.17 -50.58 -60.64
CA PRO A 672 -29.89 -49.43 -59.77
C PRO A 672 -29.79 -49.76 -58.28
N TYR A 673 -29.02 -48.95 -57.56
CA TYR A 673 -28.91 -49.03 -56.10
C TYR A 673 -29.84 -48.02 -55.42
N SER A 674 -30.16 -48.29 -54.17
CA SER A 674 -30.86 -47.39 -53.26
C SER A 674 -30.19 -47.41 -51.89
N THR A 675 -30.16 -46.28 -51.19
CA THR A 675 -29.42 -46.09 -49.93
C THR A 675 -30.31 -45.59 -48.80
N SER A 676 -29.91 -45.82 -47.56
CA SER A 676 -30.54 -45.22 -46.38
C SER A 676 -29.56 -45.09 -45.23
N MET A 677 -29.79 -44.11 -44.36
CA MET A 677 -29.07 -43.99 -43.09
C MET A 677 -29.82 -44.81 -42.03
N ASP A 678 -29.10 -45.54 -41.18
CA ASP A 678 -29.64 -46.34 -40.05
C ASP A 678 -30.79 -47.32 -40.38
N MET A 679 -30.88 -47.74 -41.65
CA MET A 679 -31.95 -48.58 -42.25
C MET A 679 -33.37 -47.95 -42.29
N ASP A 680 -33.51 -46.63 -42.20
CA ASP A 680 -34.84 -45.99 -42.31
C ASP A 680 -35.47 -46.25 -43.71
N GLU A 681 -36.77 -46.54 -43.75
CA GLU A 681 -37.51 -46.78 -45.00
C GLU A 681 -38.36 -45.55 -45.36
N PRO A 682 -38.36 -45.08 -46.63
CA PRO A 682 -37.88 -45.78 -47.81
C PRO A 682 -36.40 -45.56 -48.14
N PHE A 683 -35.69 -46.62 -48.57
CA PHE A 683 -34.39 -46.48 -49.23
C PHE A 683 -34.51 -45.59 -50.50
N GLU A 684 -33.63 -44.60 -50.65
CA GLU A 684 -33.64 -43.61 -51.72
C GLU A 684 -32.79 -44.06 -52.92
N VAL A 685 -33.39 -44.15 -54.11
CA VAL A 685 -32.72 -44.62 -55.34
C VAL A 685 -31.71 -43.58 -55.84
N GLY A 686 -30.43 -43.96 -55.87
CA GLY A 686 -29.36 -43.11 -56.40
C GLY A 686 -28.97 -41.91 -55.52
N LYS A 687 -29.14 -42.01 -54.19
CA LYS A 687 -28.62 -41.04 -53.22
C LYS A 687 -27.21 -41.43 -52.78
N ASP A 688 -26.25 -40.55 -53.04
CA ASP A 688 -24.81 -40.69 -52.78
C ASP A 688 -24.28 -39.68 -51.75
N MET A 689 -25.00 -38.57 -51.55
CA MET A 689 -24.67 -37.51 -50.60
C MET A 689 -25.72 -37.41 -49.47
N TYR A 690 -25.24 -37.20 -48.25
CA TYR A 690 -26.01 -36.85 -47.07
C TYR A 690 -25.50 -35.50 -46.54
N THR A 691 -26.41 -34.58 -46.23
CA THR A 691 -26.15 -33.22 -45.77
C THR A 691 -26.94 -32.94 -44.49
N ASP A 692 -26.70 -31.77 -43.89
CA ASP A 692 -27.44 -31.28 -42.73
C ASP A 692 -27.25 -32.21 -41.50
N LEU A 693 -25.98 -32.59 -41.26
CA LEU A 693 -25.53 -33.51 -40.21
C LEU A 693 -24.81 -32.77 -39.07
N ASP A 694 -24.96 -33.28 -37.84
CA ASP A 694 -24.21 -32.82 -36.66
C ASP A 694 -22.77 -33.38 -36.66
N GLY A 695 -21.79 -32.59 -36.20
CA GLY A 695 -20.44 -33.07 -35.91
C GLY A 695 -20.30 -33.87 -34.60
N GLY A 696 -19.24 -34.68 -34.50
CA GLY A 696 -18.87 -35.41 -33.28
C GLY A 696 -19.55 -36.76 -33.06
N GLN A 697 -20.13 -37.36 -34.10
CA GLN A 697 -20.81 -38.66 -34.02
C GLN A 697 -20.56 -39.56 -35.26
N THR A 698 -20.94 -40.84 -35.13
CA THR A 698 -20.84 -41.86 -36.19
C THR A 698 -22.21 -42.10 -36.83
N TYR A 699 -22.26 -42.14 -38.16
CA TYR A 699 -23.45 -42.45 -38.95
C TYR A 699 -23.28 -43.78 -39.69
N THR A 700 -24.32 -44.62 -39.74
CA THR A 700 -24.29 -45.88 -40.53
C THR A 700 -25.09 -45.71 -41.82
N ILE A 701 -24.46 -45.91 -42.98
CA ILE A 701 -25.13 -45.84 -44.29
C ILE A 701 -25.25 -47.24 -44.89
N TYR A 702 -26.46 -47.59 -45.31
CA TYR A 702 -26.84 -48.86 -45.92
C TYR A 702 -27.11 -48.66 -47.42
N VAL A 703 -26.82 -49.70 -48.22
CA VAL A 703 -27.17 -49.78 -49.65
C VAL A 703 -27.92 -51.07 -49.95
N LYS A 704 -28.76 -51.04 -50.99
CA LYS A 704 -29.59 -52.13 -51.47
C LYS A 704 -29.69 -52.11 -52.99
N ASP A 705 -29.45 -53.25 -53.64
CA ASP A 705 -29.47 -53.38 -55.10
C ASP A 705 -30.85 -53.74 -55.67
N ALA A 706 -30.93 -53.85 -57.00
CA ALA A 706 -32.18 -54.13 -57.72
C ALA A 706 -32.72 -55.57 -57.54
N ASN A 707 -31.88 -56.52 -57.13
CA ASN A 707 -32.28 -57.88 -56.77
C ASN A 707 -32.69 -57.97 -55.29
N GLY A 708 -32.25 -57.02 -54.47
CA GLY A 708 -32.57 -56.88 -53.05
C GLY A 708 -31.45 -57.28 -52.10
N CYS A 709 -30.24 -57.54 -52.59
CA CYS A 709 -29.06 -57.81 -51.76
C CYS A 709 -28.60 -56.49 -51.07
N ILE A 710 -28.05 -56.53 -49.84
CA ILE A 710 -27.80 -55.35 -48.97
C ILE A 710 -26.35 -55.34 -48.41
N ALA A 711 -25.76 -54.15 -48.25
CA ALA A 711 -24.47 -53.91 -47.57
C ALA A 711 -24.48 -52.56 -46.79
N SER A 712 -23.44 -52.24 -46.00
CA SER A 712 -23.36 -51.01 -45.19
C SER A 712 -21.93 -50.52 -44.88
N ILE A 713 -21.80 -49.28 -44.41
CA ILE A 713 -20.55 -48.62 -43.96
C ILE A 713 -20.82 -47.69 -42.75
N ASP A 714 -19.85 -47.57 -41.84
CA ASP A 714 -19.87 -46.63 -40.70
C ASP A 714 -18.89 -45.46 -40.98
N VAL A 715 -19.31 -44.21 -40.76
CA VAL A 715 -18.51 -42.99 -41.01
C VAL A 715 -18.54 -42.07 -39.79
N TRP A 716 -17.39 -41.50 -39.38
CA TRP A 716 -17.26 -40.57 -38.25
C TRP A 716 -17.05 -39.13 -38.74
N ILE A 717 -17.72 -38.17 -38.10
CA ILE A 717 -17.47 -36.73 -38.29
C ILE A 717 -16.89 -36.16 -36.99
N ASP A 718 -15.82 -35.38 -37.08
CA ASP A 718 -15.23 -34.68 -35.93
C ASP A 718 -16.19 -33.62 -35.33
N ALA A 719 -15.97 -33.25 -34.06
CA ALA A 719 -16.83 -32.31 -33.34
C ALA A 719 -16.57 -30.84 -33.72
N PRO A 720 -17.59 -29.97 -33.73
CA PRO A 720 -17.47 -28.55 -34.09
C PRO A 720 -16.75 -27.72 -33.03
N ILE A 721 -16.38 -26.49 -33.38
CA ILE A 721 -15.66 -25.57 -32.49
C ILE A 721 -16.64 -24.66 -31.73
N MET A 722 -16.54 -24.69 -30.40
CA MET A 722 -17.30 -23.88 -29.45
C MET A 722 -16.46 -22.70 -28.97
N ILE A 723 -16.96 -21.46 -29.11
CA ILE A 723 -16.24 -20.22 -28.73
C ILE A 723 -16.81 -19.61 -27.45
N ASN A 724 -18.14 -19.48 -27.34
CA ASN A 724 -18.86 -18.94 -26.18
C ASN A 724 -18.43 -17.52 -25.78
N ALA A 725 -18.60 -16.56 -26.69
CA ALA A 725 -18.19 -15.17 -26.55
C ALA A 725 -19.06 -14.40 -25.51
N GLN A 726 -18.61 -14.38 -24.25
CA GLN A 726 -19.31 -13.73 -23.13
C GLN A 726 -18.71 -12.34 -22.82
N PRO A 727 -19.48 -11.25 -22.97
CA PRO A 727 -18.98 -9.90 -22.72
C PRO A 727 -19.10 -9.47 -21.24
N GLU A 728 -18.09 -8.77 -20.74
CA GLU A 728 -17.98 -8.24 -19.39
C GLU A 728 -17.63 -6.74 -19.43
N LEU A 729 -18.53 -5.88 -18.94
CA LEU A 729 -18.36 -4.42 -18.96
C LEU A 729 -18.08 -3.88 -17.55
N VAL A 730 -16.89 -3.28 -17.38
CA VAL A 730 -16.47 -2.59 -16.16
C VAL A 730 -16.46 -1.08 -16.38
N TYR A 731 -17.15 -0.35 -15.51
CA TYR A 731 -17.18 1.11 -15.49
C TYR A 731 -16.12 1.63 -14.52
N ASN A 732 -15.02 2.21 -15.03
CA ASN A 732 -14.03 2.90 -14.20
C ASN A 732 -14.17 4.42 -14.34
N CYS A 733 -13.43 5.19 -13.53
CA CYS A 733 -13.52 6.64 -13.48
C CYS A 733 -12.89 7.35 -14.69
N ASP A 734 -11.83 6.78 -15.26
CA ASP A 734 -11.09 7.35 -16.40
C ASP A 734 -11.50 6.74 -17.74
N GLU A 735 -11.77 5.43 -17.80
CA GLU A 735 -12.23 4.73 -19.00
C GLU A 735 -13.15 3.53 -18.70
N ASN A 736 -14.20 3.37 -19.52
CA ASN A 736 -15.00 2.15 -19.56
C ASN A 736 -14.23 1.04 -20.29
N VAL A 737 -14.24 -0.16 -19.73
CA VAL A 737 -13.49 -1.33 -20.23
C VAL A 737 -14.47 -2.46 -20.52
N LEU A 738 -14.52 -2.89 -21.78
CA LEU A 738 -15.26 -4.06 -22.24
C LEU A 738 -14.27 -5.19 -22.52
N THR A 739 -14.37 -6.27 -21.76
CA THR A 739 -13.58 -7.50 -21.93
C THR A 739 -14.49 -8.59 -22.48
N VAL A 740 -13.97 -9.45 -23.35
CA VAL A 740 -14.70 -10.62 -23.85
C VAL A 740 -14.00 -11.88 -23.38
N ASN A 741 -14.75 -12.75 -22.70
CA ASN A 741 -14.31 -14.06 -22.25
C ASN A 741 -14.80 -15.11 -23.26
N VAL A 742 -14.02 -16.17 -23.43
CA VAL A 742 -14.24 -17.28 -24.39
C VAL A 742 -13.84 -18.60 -23.75
N GLU A 743 -14.22 -19.73 -24.32
CA GLU A 743 -13.78 -21.03 -23.81
C GLU A 743 -12.25 -21.16 -23.75
N THR A 744 -11.74 -21.75 -22.67
CA THR A 744 -10.29 -21.84 -22.40
C THR A 744 -9.55 -22.64 -23.48
N ALA A 745 -10.25 -23.53 -24.20
CA ALA A 745 -9.69 -24.30 -25.32
C ALA A 745 -9.33 -23.43 -26.55
N VAL A 746 -10.06 -22.34 -26.80
CA VAL A 746 -9.87 -21.49 -28.00
C VAL A 746 -9.14 -20.19 -27.71
N GLN A 747 -8.94 -19.82 -26.44
CA GLN A 747 -8.45 -18.49 -26.01
C GLN A 747 -7.12 -18.05 -26.67
N GLY A 748 -6.26 -19.00 -27.07
CA GLY A 748 -4.98 -18.71 -27.75
C GLY A 748 -5.05 -18.63 -29.29
N ALA A 749 -6.19 -18.97 -29.90
CA ALA A 749 -6.37 -19.14 -31.34
C ALA A 749 -7.51 -18.27 -31.93
N VAL A 750 -7.99 -17.29 -31.16
CA VAL A 750 -9.05 -16.34 -31.56
C VAL A 750 -8.54 -14.90 -31.72
N THR A 751 -9.30 -14.12 -32.50
CA THR A 751 -9.16 -12.67 -32.62
C THR A 751 -10.50 -11.98 -32.44
N TYR A 752 -10.49 -10.79 -31.85
CA TYR A 752 -11.68 -10.05 -31.40
C TYR A 752 -11.84 -8.78 -32.23
N SER A 753 -13.05 -8.49 -32.71
CA SER A 753 -13.36 -7.32 -33.53
C SER A 753 -14.60 -6.59 -33.03
N LEU A 754 -14.44 -5.31 -32.69
CA LEU A 754 -15.54 -4.47 -32.18
C LEU A 754 -16.38 -3.94 -33.35
N ASN A 755 -17.68 -4.27 -33.37
CA ASN A 755 -18.66 -3.85 -34.38
C ASN A 755 -18.19 -4.09 -35.84
N GLY A 756 -17.61 -5.26 -36.15
CA GLY A 756 -17.06 -5.56 -37.48
C GLY A 756 -15.84 -4.70 -37.88
N GLY A 757 -15.07 -4.22 -36.89
CA GLY A 757 -13.84 -3.45 -37.07
C GLY A 757 -12.63 -4.25 -37.57
N VAL A 758 -11.42 -3.81 -37.21
CA VAL A 758 -10.18 -4.57 -37.47
C VAL A 758 -9.98 -5.58 -36.33
N PRO A 759 -9.85 -6.89 -36.61
CA PRO A 759 -9.59 -7.88 -35.57
C PRO A 759 -8.25 -7.65 -34.86
N GLN A 760 -8.25 -7.85 -33.55
CA GLN A 760 -7.07 -7.78 -32.67
C GLN A 760 -6.94 -9.03 -31.80
N THR A 761 -5.75 -9.30 -31.27
CA THR A 761 -5.52 -10.40 -30.32
C THR A 761 -5.86 -10.03 -28.87
N SER A 762 -6.06 -8.75 -28.57
CA SER A 762 -6.60 -8.31 -27.27
C SER A 762 -8.09 -8.60 -27.19
N ASN A 763 -8.51 -9.31 -26.14
CA ASN A 763 -9.92 -9.50 -25.80
C ASN A 763 -10.56 -8.28 -25.11
N THR A 764 -9.78 -7.23 -24.88
CA THR A 764 -10.15 -6.05 -24.10
C THR A 764 -10.19 -4.80 -24.99
N PHE A 765 -11.24 -3.99 -24.80
CA PHE A 765 -11.51 -2.74 -25.50
C PHE A 765 -11.75 -1.62 -24.48
N THR A 766 -11.05 -0.49 -24.60
CA THR A 766 -11.18 0.66 -23.69
C THR A 766 -11.55 1.94 -24.45
N ASN A 767 -11.76 3.06 -23.74
CA ASN A 767 -12.18 4.36 -24.30
C ASN A 767 -13.46 4.28 -25.16
N LEU A 768 -14.39 3.40 -24.79
CA LEU A 768 -15.66 3.23 -25.51
C LEU A 768 -16.59 4.43 -25.29
N ALA A 769 -17.01 5.04 -26.41
CA ALA A 769 -17.98 6.14 -26.43
C ALA A 769 -19.41 5.65 -26.11
N ASP A 770 -20.36 6.58 -26.03
CA ASP A 770 -21.78 6.24 -25.83
C ASP A 770 -22.32 5.48 -27.04
N GLY A 771 -22.76 4.24 -26.83
CA GLY A 771 -23.24 3.39 -27.91
C GLY A 771 -23.52 1.96 -27.46
N THR A 772 -24.06 1.17 -28.38
CA THR A 772 -24.17 -0.29 -28.25
C THR A 772 -23.08 -0.95 -29.07
N TYR A 773 -22.47 -1.97 -28.50
CA TYR A 773 -21.31 -2.68 -29.00
C TYR A 773 -21.56 -4.19 -29.03
N VAL A 774 -21.16 -4.80 -30.14
CA VAL A 774 -21.01 -6.25 -30.33
C VAL A 774 -19.53 -6.49 -30.60
N VAL A 775 -18.99 -7.59 -30.07
CA VAL A 775 -17.66 -8.07 -30.42
C VAL A 775 -17.80 -9.40 -31.16
N ASP A 776 -17.26 -9.44 -32.36
CA ASP A 776 -17.14 -10.66 -33.17
C ASP A 776 -15.82 -11.34 -32.81
N VAL A 777 -15.87 -12.64 -32.51
CA VAL A 777 -14.73 -13.47 -32.12
C VAL A 777 -14.48 -14.51 -33.20
N LEU A 778 -13.40 -14.33 -33.96
CA LEU A 778 -12.98 -15.19 -35.07
C LEU A 778 -11.86 -16.14 -34.65
N HIS A 779 -12.12 -17.44 -34.69
CA HIS A 779 -11.13 -18.50 -34.50
C HIS A 779 -10.34 -18.78 -35.79
N GLU A 780 -9.11 -19.31 -35.69
CA GLU A 780 -8.24 -19.55 -36.85
C GLU A 780 -8.79 -20.57 -37.86
N SER A 781 -9.75 -21.42 -37.46
CA SER A 781 -10.50 -22.31 -38.35
C SER A 781 -11.47 -21.59 -39.31
N GLY A 782 -11.77 -20.31 -39.05
CA GLY A 782 -12.82 -19.55 -39.72
C GLY A 782 -14.14 -19.49 -38.96
N CYS A 783 -14.29 -20.17 -37.82
CA CYS A 783 -15.49 -20.07 -36.98
C CYS A 783 -15.62 -18.66 -36.36
N ILE A 784 -16.84 -18.11 -36.33
CA ILE A 784 -17.16 -16.79 -35.75
C ILE A 784 -18.32 -16.92 -34.76
N ASP A 785 -18.13 -16.38 -33.57
CA ASP A 785 -19.17 -16.18 -32.55
C ASP A 785 -19.25 -14.68 -32.19
N SER A 786 -20.42 -14.16 -31.79
CA SER A 786 -20.64 -12.73 -31.56
C SER A 786 -21.34 -12.49 -30.22
N THR A 787 -20.76 -11.62 -29.39
CA THR A 787 -21.30 -11.30 -28.06
C THR A 787 -22.70 -10.67 -28.12
N GLU A 788 -23.55 -10.96 -27.14
CA GLU A 788 -24.80 -10.22 -26.91
C GLU A 788 -24.56 -8.68 -26.83
N PRO A 789 -25.44 -7.81 -27.37
CA PRO A 789 -25.15 -6.39 -27.53
C PRO A 789 -25.05 -5.61 -26.21
N VAL A 790 -23.85 -5.15 -25.88
CA VAL A 790 -23.56 -4.36 -24.66
C VAL A 790 -23.73 -2.87 -24.91
N THR A 791 -24.49 -2.18 -24.05
CA THR A 791 -24.64 -0.71 -24.13
C THR A 791 -23.76 -0.01 -23.12
N VAL A 792 -22.84 0.82 -23.60
CA VAL A 792 -21.94 1.67 -22.80
C VAL A 792 -22.55 3.07 -22.70
N THR A 793 -22.55 3.64 -21.49
CA THR A 793 -22.93 5.04 -21.23
C THR A 793 -21.87 5.73 -20.38
N ASN A 794 -21.23 6.76 -20.93
CA ASN A 794 -20.25 7.56 -20.22
C ASN A 794 -21.00 8.61 -19.38
N THR A 795 -20.71 8.62 -18.09
CA THR A 795 -21.01 9.77 -17.24
C THR A 795 -20.04 10.91 -17.58
N THR A 796 -20.53 12.15 -17.67
CA THR A 796 -19.64 13.33 -17.74
C THR A 796 -18.71 13.31 -16.52
N ALA A 797 -17.42 13.64 -16.71
CA ALA A 797 -16.42 13.61 -15.63
C ALA A 797 -16.88 14.35 -14.36
N LEU A 798 -16.49 13.84 -13.19
CA LEU A 798 -16.83 14.43 -11.89
C LEU A 798 -16.10 15.77 -11.71
N VAL A 799 -16.88 16.85 -11.59
CA VAL A 799 -16.38 18.22 -11.46
C VAL A 799 -17.02 18.88 -10.24
N MET A 800 -16.16 19.29 -9.30
CA MET A 800 -16.51 20.10 -8.14
C MET A 800 -15.99 21.54 -8.30
N ILE A 801 -16.83 22.49 -7.94
CA ILE A 801 -16.51 23.91 -7.80
C ILE A 801 -16.76 24.29 -6.34
N LEU A 802 -15.77 24.84 -5.66
CA LEU A 802 -15.94 25.47 -4.35
C LEU A 802 -16.21 26.96 -4.54
N ALA A 803 -17.16 27.49 -3.78
CA ALA A 803 -17.47 28.90 -3.75
C ALA A 803 -17.88 29.33 -2.33
N GLU A 804 -17.57 30.57 -1.98
CA GLU A 804 -18.09 31.25 -0.80
C GLU A 804 -19.58 31.51 -1.02
N SER A 805 -20.44 31.02 -0.12
CA SER A 805 -21.91 31.13 -0.24
C SER A 805 -22.49 32.17 0.72
N ASP A 806 -22.01 32.18 1.96
CA ASP A 806 -22.28 33.19 2.98
C ASP A 806 -21.00 33.43 3.83
N ILE A 807 -21.09 34.29 4.86
CA ILE A 807 -19.97 34.59 5.75
C ILE A 807 -19.48 33.32 6.47
N ASN A 808 -18.18 33.02 6.39
CA ASN A 808 -17.54 31.80 6.89
C ASN A 808 -18.22 30.48 6.44
N GLU A 809 -18.79 30.46 5.23
CA GLU A 809 -19.42 29.28 4.63
C GLU A 809 -18.85 28.98 3.23
N ILE A 810 -18.44 27.73 3.00
CA ILE A 810 -18.00 27.21 1.71
C ILE A 810 -19.04 26.21 1.18
N THR A 811 -19.61 26.47 0.00
CA THR A 811 -20.45 25.50 -0.72
C THR A 811 -19.66 24.79 -1.82
N ALA A 812 -19.71 23.45 -1.81
CA ALA A 812 -19.32 22.61 -2.93
C ALA A 812 -20.49 22.41 -3.90
N THR A 813 -20.33 22.90 -5.14
CA THR A 813 -21.23 22.61 -6.26
C THR A 813 -20.62 21.50 -7.11
N THR A 814 -21.21 20.29 -7.07
CA THR A 814 -20.73 19.11 -7.80
C THR A 814 -21.65 18.76 -8.98
N THR A 815 -21.03 18.47 -10.13
CA THR A 815 -21.71 18.02 -11.35
C THR A 815 -20.90 16.90 -12.02
N GLY A 816 -21.57 15.95 -12.67
CA GLY A 816 -20.92 14.80 -13.31
C GLY A 816 -20.66 13.64 -12.36
N GLY A 817 -19.84 12.66 -12.77
CA GLY A 817 -19.81 11.34 -12.15
C GLY A 817 -21.15 10.59 -12.27
N SER A 818 -21.33 9.55 -11.48
CA SER A 818 -22.56 8.75 -11.40
C SER A 818 -23.64 9.35 -10.48
N GLY A 819 -23.36 10.48 -9.83
CA GLY A 819 -24.23 11.04 -8.79
C GLY A 819 -24.12 10.27 -7.47
N GLY A 820 -24.99 10.61 -6.51
CA GLY A 820 -24.95 10.03 -5.16
C GLY A 820 -23.70 10.46 -4.39
N TYR A 821 -23.38 11.76 -4.43
CA TYR A 821 -22.13 12.31 -3.89
C TYR A 821 -22.04 12.22 -2.36
N THR A 822 -20.84 11.92 -1.86
CA THR A 822 -20.44 12.16 -0.47
C THR A 822 -19.21 13.06 -0.42
N TYR A 823 -19.06 13.85 0.64
CA TYR A 823 -18.03 14.87 0.79
C TYR A 823 -17.17 14.62 2.02
N THR A 824 -15.90 14.99 1.92
CA THR A 824 -15.02 15.13 3.09
C THR A 824 -14.44 16.53 3.16
N LEU A 825 -14.28 17.08 4.36
CA LEU A 825 -13.63 18.37 4.63
C LEU A 825 -12.34 18.12 5.42
N ASN A 826 -11.19 18.50 4.87
CA ASN A 826 -9.84 18.25 5.43
C ASN A 826 -9.56 16.77 5.80
N GLY A 827 -10.34 15.83 5.26
CA GLY A 827 -10.27 14.39 5.55
C GLY A 827 -11.37 13.84 6.47
N GLU A 828 -12.18 14.68 7.11
CA GLU A 828 -13.33 14.25 7.92
C GLU A 828 -14.59 14.05 7.05
N ASP A 829 -15.39 13.02 7.35
CA ASP A 829 -16.57 12.62 6.56
C ASP A 829 -17.79 13.49 6.87
N MET A 830 -18.25 14.24 5.87
CA MET A 830 -19.42 15.13 5.92
C MET A 830 -20.67 14.46 5.33
N GLY A 831 -20.60 13.17 4.95
CA GLY A 831 -21.72 12.45 4.35
C GLY A 831 -22.19 13.14 3.06
N THR A 832 -23.50 13.41 2.96
CA THR A 832 -24.09 14.07 1.78
C THR A 832 -24.01 15.60 1.81
N ASP A 833 -23.54 16.19 2.91
CA ASP A 833 -23.64 17.63 3.14
C ASP A 833 -22.55 18.35 2.34
N ASN A 834 -22.97 19.30 1.50
CA ASN A 834 -22.13 19.99 0.51
C ASN A 834 -21.88 21.46 0.86
N VAL A 835 -22.16 21.84 2.10
CA VAL A 835 -22.06 23.19 2.65
C VAL A 835 -21.30 23.08 3.96
N PHE A 836 -20.24 23.89 4.12
CA PHE A 836 -19.28 23.75 5.20
C PHE A 836 -19.10 25.08 5.93
N GLU A 837 -19.53 25.12 7.19
CA GLU A 837 -19.15 26.18 8.14
C GLU A 837 -17.65 26.05 8.45
N ILE A 838 -16.95 27.17 8.57
CA ILE A 838 -15.51 27.20 8.86
C ILE A 838 -15.17 28.17 9.99
N TYR A 839 -14.22 27.75 10.83
CA TYR A 839 -13.95 28.35 12.14
C TYR A 839 -12.53 28.96 12.28
N SER A 840 -11.74 28.99 11.20
CA SER A 840 -10.42 29.64 11.18
C SER A 840 -9.96 30.01 9.76
N THR A 841 -8.95 30.89 9.65
CA THR A 841 -8.34 31.25 8.37
C THR A 841 -7.40 30.14 7.91
N GLY A 842 -7.59 29.62 6.69
CA GLY A 842 -6.79 28.52 6.20
C GLY A 842 -7.13 28.05 4.79
N THR A 843 -6.42 27.03 4.34
CA THR A 843 -6.71 26.32 3.09
C THR A 843 -7.55 25.09 3.41
N TYR A 844 -8.82 25.12 3.03
CA TYR A 844 -9.75 24.02 3.18
C TYR A 844 -9.69 23.11 1.96
N VAL A 845 -9.45 21.81 2.18
CA VAL A 845 -9.49 20.78 1.15
C VAL A 845 -10.83 20.06 1.24
N VAL A 846 -11.64 20.18 0.19
CA VAL A 846 -12.85 19.37 0.02
C VAL A 846 -12.57 18.30 -1.01
N THR A 847 -12.97 17.06 -0.71
CA THR A 847 -12.95 15.95 -1.67
C THR A 847 -14.35 15.39 -1.78
N VAL A 848 -14.89 15.35 -3.00
CA VAL A 848 -16.17 14.70 -3.30
C VAL A 848 -15.92 13.33 -3.91
N THR A 849 -16.68 12.34 -3.46
CA THR A 849 -16.71 10.97 -3.98
C THR A 849 -18.09 10.69 -4.57
N ASP A 850 -18.19 10.03 -5.72
CA ASP A 850 -19.48 9.60 -6.29
C ASP A 850 -19.86 8.16 -5.92
N SER A 851 -21.05 7.72 -6.31
CA SER A 851 -21.57 6.37 -6.03
C SER A 851 -20.79 5.21 -6.69
N ARG A 852 -19.76 5.48 -7.50
CA ARG A 852 -18.82 4.50 -8.06
C ARG A 852 -17.42 4.57 -7.42
N GLY A 853 -17.21 5.47 -6.45
CA GLY A 853 -15.91 5.69 -5.82
C GLY A 853 -14.98 6.63 -6.59
N CYS A 854 -15.49 7.34 -7.61
CA CYS A 854 -14.70 8.33 -8.33
C CYS A 854 -14.57 9.60 -7.49
N VAL A 855 -13.34 10.11 -7.36
CA VAL A 855 -13.02 11.26 -6.50
C VAL A 855 -12.66 12.51 -7.28
N ALA A 856 -13.04 13.67 -6.76
CA ALA A 856 -12.57 14.97 -7.22
C ALA A 856 -12.23 15.87 -6.02
N GLU A 857 -11.01 16.37 -5.97
CA GLU A 857 -10.49 17.21 -4.88
C GLU A 857 -10.38 18.68 -5.31
N LYS A 858 -10.68 19.59 -4.40
CA LYS A 858 -10.40 21.03 -4.50
C LYS A 858 -9.95 21.61 -3.18
N SER A 859 -8.92 22.45 -3.24
CA SER A 859 -8.56 23.36 -2.16
C SER A 859 -9.08 24.78 -2.44
N LEU A 860 -9.58 25.44 -1.39
CA LEU A 860 -9.91 26.86 -1.38
C LEU A 860 -9.26 27.49 -0.14
N TYR A 861 -8.53 28.59 -0.33
CA TYR A 861 -8.07 29.42 0.77
C TYR A 861 -9.19 30.39 1.15
N TYR A 862 -9.54 30.46 2.44
CA TYR A 862 -10.58 31.34 2.98
C TYR A 862 -10.02 32.14 4.17
N GLU A 863 -10.36 33.42 4.25
CA GLU A 863 -10.05 34.29 5.38
C GLU A 863 -11.25 34.40 6.31
N PHE A 864 -11.16 33.79 7.49
CA PHE A 864 -12.25 33.72 8.47
C PHE A 864 -12.54 35.10 9.05
N VAL A 865 -13.80 35.50 8.98
CA VAL A 865 -14.30 36.77 9.47
C VAL A 865 -14.81 36.58 10.90
N ASP A 866 -14.03 37.05 11.87
CA ASP A 866 -14.37 36.96 13.30
C ASP A 866 -15.47 37.97 13.69
N ILE A 867 -16.11 37.70 14.84
CA ILE A 867 -17.24 38.46 15.37
C ILE A 867 -16.84 39.90 15.74
N ILE A 868 -17.63 40.88 15.31
CA ILE A 868 -17.43 42.30 15.61
C ILE A 868 -18.31 42.71 16.80
N LEU A 869 -17.68 43.35 17.79
CA LEU A 869 -18.33 43.86 18.99
C LEU A 869 -18.24 45.39 18.99
N PRO A 870 -19.32 46.12 18.63
CA PRO A 870 -19.27 47.58 18.54
C PRO A 870 -18.92 48.23 19.88
N ASP A 871 -18.01 49.19 19.86
CA ASP A 871 -17.62 49.99 21.03
C ASP A 871 -18.61 51.13 21.34
N VAL A 872 -19.56 51.38 20.44
CA VAL A 872 -20.47 52.52 20.49
C VAL A 872 -21.88 52.17 20.01
N MET A 873 -22.90 52.83 20.58
CA MET A 873 -24.23 52.95 19.96
C MET A 873 -24.75 54.40 20.08
N SER A 874 -25.53 54.85 19.10
CA SER A 874 -26.05 56.21 18.96
C SER A 874 -27.56 56.24 18.69
N PRO A 875 -28.42 55.82 19.64
CA PRO A 875 -29.88 55.76 19.50
C PRO A 875 -30.51 57.15 19.30
N ASN A 876 -30.68 57.55 18.04
CA ASN A 876 -31.11 58.87 17.57
C ASN A 876 -32.20 58.83 16.45
N ASP A 877 -32.62 57.62 16.03
CA ASP A 877 -33.55 57.29 14.94
C ASP A 877 -33.07 57.69 13.51
N ASP A 878 -31.75 57.74 13.24
CA ASP A 878 -31.18 58.01 11.90
C ASP A 878 -30.88 56.74 11.06
N GLY A 879 -30.91 55.56 11.68
CA GLY A 879 -30.67 54.26 11.06
C GLY A 879 -29.24 53.74 11.17
N ILE A 880 -28.33 54.43 11.86
CA ILE A 880 -26.92 54.04 12.02
C ILE A 880 -26.57 53.90 13.50
N ASN A 881 -26.19 52.69 13.91
CA ASN A 881 -25.86 52.32 15.29
C ASN A 881 -26.96 52.68 16.32
N ASP A 882 -28.22 52.77 15.88
CA ASP A 882 -29.38 53.03 16.74
C ASP A 882 -29.59 51.96 17.82
N THR A 883 -29.12 50.74 17.51
CA THR A 883 -29.19 49.57 18.36
C THR A 883 -27.78 48.99 18.58
N TRP A 884 -27.65 48.10 19.56
CA TRP A 884 -26.41 47.37 19.83
C TRP A 884 -26.61 45.86 19.79
N ALA A 885 -25.79 45.17 19.00
CA ALA A 885 -25.65 43.72 18.92
C ALA A 885 -24.22 43.37 18.45
N PRO A 886 -23.75 42.14 18.67
CA PRO A 886 -22.63 41.58 17.93
C PRO A 886 -22.95 41.49 16.43
N GLY A 887 -22.04 41.98 15.57
CA GLY A 887 -22.10 41.80 14.11
C GLY A 887 -21.13 40.71 13.66
N HIS A 888 -21.29 40.19 12.43
CA HIS A 888 -20.60 38.96 11.98
C HIS A 888 -20.86 37.79 12.95
N ALA A 889 -22.12 37.67 13.37
CA ALA A 889 -22.61 36.76 14.41
C ALA A 889 -23.54 35.68 13.83
N GLU A 890 -23.72 35.66 12.51
CA GLU A 890 -24.66 34.82 11.77
C GLU A 890 -24.41 33.32 12.05
N ASN A 891 -23.14 32.91 12.04
CA ASN A 891 -22.66 31.53 12.21
C ASN A 891 -22.72 30.99 13.65
N TYR A 892 -23.26 31.79 14.57
CA TYR A 892 -23.43 31.41 15.97
C TYR A 892 -24.93 31.39 16.33
N PRO A 893 -25.75 30.48 15.75
CA PRO A 893 -27.20 30.46 15.94
C PRO A 893 -27.64 30.23 17.40
N ASN A 894 -26.74 29.70 18.24
CA ASN A 894 -26.95 29.50 19.68
C ASN A 894 -26.45 30.66 20.56
N LEU A 895 -25.86 31.71 19.97
CA LEU A 895 -25.26 32.83 20.68
C LEU A 895 -26.27 33.51 21.61
N GLU A 896 -25.87 33.68 22.88
CA GLU A 896 -26.59 34.52 23.84
C GLU A 896 -25.70 35.67 24.29
N PHE A 897 -26.28 36.87 24.37
CA PHE A 897 -25.60 38.04 24.90
C PHE A 897 -26.42 38.81 25.94
N PHE A 898 -25.71 39.47 26.83
CA PHE A 898 -26.24 40.07 28.04
C PHE A 898 -25.66 41.47 28.20
N VAL A 899 -26.52 42.48 28.34
CA VAL A 899 -26.11 43.88 28.57
C VAL A 899 -26.34 44.26 30.03
N PHE A 900 -25.42 45.01 30.63
CA PHE A 900 -25.41 45.41 32.04
C PHE A 900 -25.12 46.91 32.20
N ASP A 901 -25.66 47.53 33.26
CA ASP A 901 -25.23 48.87 33.67
C ASP A 901 -23.95 48.86 34.53
N ARG A 902 -23.42 50.06 34.80
CA ARG A 902 -22.25 50.31 35.67
C ARG A 902 -22.36 49.83 37.12
N TYR A 903 -23.49 49.25 37.53
CA TYR A 903 -23.69 48.62 38.85
C TYR A 903 -23.79 47.09 38.75
N GLY A 904 -23.50 46.50 37.58
CA GLY A 904 -23.58 45.07 37.33
C GLY A 904 -25.00 44.53 37.21
N ARG A 905 -26.03 45.40 37.12
CA ARG A 905 -27.41 44.97 36.92
C ARG A 905 -27.62 44.61 35.45
N LYS A 906 -28.00 43.37 35.18
CA LYS A 906 -28.40 42.92 33.84
C LYS A 906 -29.65 43.67 33.38
N LEU A 907 -29.53 44.34 32.23
CA LEU A 907 -30.55 45.15 31.58
C LEU A 907 -31.29 44.36 30.50
N ALA A 908 -30.56 43.56 29.71
CA ALA A 908 -31.08 42.79 28.58
C ALA A 908 -30.57 41.33 28.59
N THR A 909 -31.23 40.48 27.82
CA THR A 909 -30.79 39.13 27.47
C THR A 909 -31.33 38.84 26.09
N LEU A 910 -30.42 38.65 25.15
CA LEU A 910 -30.66 38.68 23.72
C LEU A 910 -29.92 37.51 23.05
N ARG A 911 -30.28 37.23 21.81
CA ARG A 911 -29.75 36.12 21.00
C ARG A 911 -29.26 36.61 19.65
N GLN A 912 -28.61 35.73 18.89
CA GLN A 912 -28.37 35.91 17.45
C GLN A 912 -29.63 36.48 16.77
N GLY A 913 -29.45 37.48 15.90
CA GLY A 913 -30.54 38.17 15.20
C GLY A 913 -31.44 39.07 16.09
N GLN A 914 -31.03 39.37 17.33
CA GLN A 914 -31.71 40.34 18.21
C GLN A 914 -30.77 41.49 18.57
N GLU A 915 -31.35 42.67 18.80
CA GLU A 915 -30.60 43.91 19.05
C GLU A 915 -31.14 44.65 20.28
N TRP A 916 -30.33 45.52 20.88
CA TRP A 916 -30.71 46.33 22.03
C TRP A 916 -30.90 47.81 21.69
N ASP A 917 -32.03 48.39 22.08
CA ASP A 917 -32.45 49.77 21.77
C ASP A 917 -31.94 50.85 22.76
N GLY A 918 -31.03 50.47 23.66
CA GLY A 918 -30.54 51.37 24.71
C GLY A 918 -31.63 51.80 25.70
N ARG A 919 -32.71 51.01 25.86
CA ARG A 919 -33.78 51.23 26.85
C ARG A 919 -33.80 50.12 27.92
N TYR A 920 -34.39 50.44 29.06
CA TYR A 920 -34.69 49.48 30.13
C TYR A 920 -36.08 49.75 30.70
N ASN A 921 -36.95 48.74 30.69
CA ASN A 921 -38.37 48.87 31.03
C ASN A 921 -39.08 50.02 30.27
N GLY A 922 -38.71 50.24 29.00
CA GLY A 922 -39.25 51.30 28.14
C GLY A 922 -38.81 52.72 28.47
N GLN A 923 -37.88 52.91 29.42
CA GLN A 923 -37.21 54.19 29.68
C GLN A 923 -35.86 54.23 28.98
N GLU A 924 -35.49 55.39 28.43
CA GLU A 924 -34.18 55.61 27.83
C GLU A 924 -33.10 55.63 28.89
N LEU A 925 -31.98 54.97 28.59
CA LEU A 925 -30.80 55.01 29.44
C LEU A 925 -29.87 56.16 29.03
N PRO A 926 -29.19 56.79 30.00
CA PRO A 926 -28.35 57.95 29.75
C PRO A 926 -27.04 57.60 29.04
N THR A 927 -26.51 58.58 28.32
CA THR A 927 -25.15 58.63 27.76
C THR A 927 -24.10 58.17 28.78
N GLY A 928 -23.21 57.27 28.37
CA GLY A 928 -22.19 56.64 29.22
C GLY A 928 -21.99 55.16 28.90
N ASP A 929 -21.15 54.50 29.69
CA ASP A 929 -20.67 53.14 29.42
C ASP A 929 -21.60 52.05 29.99
N TYR A 930 -21.73 50.97 29.22
CA TYR A 930 -22.49 49.76 29.53
C TYR A 930 -21.64 48.54 29.21
N TRP A 931 -21.82 47.46 29.96
CA TRP A 931 -21.01 46.25 29.85
C TRP A 931 -21.76 45.17 29.10
N TYR A 932 -21.04 44.35 28.35
CA TYR A 932 -21.58 43.14 27.72
C TYR A 932 -20.88 41.88 28.21
N ILE A 933 -21.62 40.78 28.14
CA ILE A 933 -21.07 39.42 28.04
C ILE A 933 -21.72 38.80 26.80
N VAL A 934 -20.91 38.31 25.86
CA VAL A 934 -21.34 37.57 24.66
C VAL A 934 -20.78 36.16 24.77
N LYS A 935 -21.62 35.14 24.58
CA LYS A 935 -21.22 33.73 24.56
C LYS A 935 -21.62 33.14 23.22
N LEU A 936 -20.67 32.64 22.44
CA LEU A 936 -20.94 32.08 21.10
C LEU A 936 -21.79 30.79 21.17
N ASN A 937 -21.58 29.98 22.23
CA ASN A 937 -22.28 28.72 22.48
C ASN A 937 -22.19 27.71 21.31
N ASN A 938 -21.07 27.70 20.58
CA ASN A 938 -20.78 26.75 19.51
C ASN A 938 -19.74 25.72 20.03
N PRO A 939 -19.88 24.40 19.76
CA PRO A 939 -18.88 23.40 20.16
C PRO A 939 -17.48 23.63 19.56
N GLU A 940 -17.41 24.16 18.33
CA GLU A 940 -16.15 24.40 17.61
C GLU A 940 -15.53 25.77 17.94
N ASP A 941 -16.29 26.65 18.59
CA ASP A 941 -15.84 27.96 19.06
C ASP A 941 -16.65 28.39 20.31
N ASP A 942 -16.11 28.04 21.49
CA ASP A 942 -16.75 28.26 22.79
C ASP A 942 -16.44 29.64 23.41
N ARG A 943 -15.77 30.54 22.66
CA ARG A 943 -15.26 31.81 23.19
C ARG A 943 -16.35 32.66 23.86
N GLU A 944 -15.97 33.27 24.98
CA GLU A 944 -16.78 34.27 25.69
C GLU A 944 -16.09 35.63 25.69
N PHE A 945 -16.81 36.66 25.24
CA PHE A 945 -16.31 38.03 25.19
C PHE A 945 -16.93 38.87 26.30
N VAL A 946 -16.10 39.55 27.07
CA VAL A 946 -16.52 40.46 28.14
C VAL A 946 -15.89 41.82 27.91
N GLY A 947 -16.71 42.86 27.82
CA GLY A 947 -16.25 44.20 27.45
C GLY A 947 -17.27 45.28 27.79
N HIS A 948 -17.07 46.46 27.20
CA HIS A 948 -17.99 47.58 27.34
C HIS A 948 -18.19 48.32 26.01
N PHE A 949 -19.24 49.13 25.96
CA PHE A 949 -19.58 50.01 24.87
C PHE A 949 -20.25 51.28 25.42
N THR A 950 -20.14 52.39 24.72
CA THR A 950 -20.66 53.69 25.17
C THR A 950 -21.93 54.05 24.39
N ILE A 951 -23.02 54.36 25.10
CA ILE A 951 -24.19 55.00 24.50
C ILE A 951 -23.90 56.49 24.33
N PHE A 952 -24.10 57.03 23.12
CA PHE A 952 -24.15 58.47 22.85
C PHE A 952 -25.58 58.92 22.50
N ARG A 953 -26.14 59.77 23.37
CA ARG A 953 -27.34 60.59 23.16
C ARG A 953 -27.00 62.06 23.40
#